data_AF-A0A525KWR6-F1
#
_entry.id   AF-A0A525KWR6-F1
#
_cell.length_a   1.000
_cell.length_b   1.000
_cell.length_c   1.000
_cell.angle_alpha   90.00
_cell.angle_beta   90.00
_cell.angle_gamma   90.00
#
_symmetry.space_group_name_H-M   'P 1'
#
loop_
_entity.id
_entity.type
_entity.pdbx_description
1 polymer ?
#
loop_
_entity_poly.entity_id
_entity_poly.type
_entity_poly.pdbx_seq_one_letter_code
_entity_poly.pdbx_strand_id
1 'polypeptide(L)'
;MIKVGIIGTGIIAREHAAALASLQGIARLVAAADVSAEQLARFADAFGVERRYATAEALIADPEVELVAIATPPAFHEAAAVAALEAGKYVLCEKPLAHSLASAERIAAAEARHPGRLSVGYQMRYAAQYRRMLWLIENGWIGEVRSAVVERHGFIQHSAVGKGWWGAWQVAGGGALMTQMIHELDVMLQAMGEPRSVTAEMDTRYTTIESEDWIEAEVRFDGGRVARCAASVNSGQMRGEFTIKGSLGSISPGRLTLDDPARQARALRAVDAALPDTRAPSTSLPSRAVRKLARKLGRAEAAEPPRHAPLYREIAEAIAKGAPLPLPTSEALKSLQLCAAAYEAGITGREVALPLGAKARTHGGVTPAIYAERKPSKAAPRPKPVVLPRSSAVRVGLIGLDTTHAPTFTDLLHNPGNPDHIPGAQVVAAFPGGSWDMDISASRVGGFTAELRDKYGVPILASPEAVADACDVVFILSCDGRTHPGLFRSVAGRGRPVFIDKPMAVSSGDADRIYALAKQTGTKVFASSAFRYADGLVAALADIRASGETIKTCTVRYWGQVQPTQGRFFWYGIHGAEMLLATMGKGIKTVEAQTVGVEDIIDIRHTDGRRSRMIGHHHDGTFSVSIETNRRTLDVEIGGAISARMLAAALDVLTPGGYPRLWSASEAGSVSGRSSRFLDPDQAETLEVIGLLDAAERAFAAGQKIAA
;
A
#
# COMPACT_ATOMS: atom_id res chain seq x y z
N MET A 1 -17.32 30.43 -15.57
CA MET A 1 -16.94 29.02 -15.31
C MET A 1 -15.67 28.75 -16.10
N ILE A 2 -14.64 28.20 -15.48
CA ILE A 2 -13.33 27.98 -16.13
C ILE A 2 -13.32 26.63 -16.84
N LYS A 3 -12.85 26.62 -18.09
CA LYS A 3 -12.64 25.40 -18.87
C LYS A 3 -11.24 24.85 -18.63
N VAL A 4 -11.18 23.64 -18.07
CA VAL A 4 -9.94 22.98 -17.63
C VAL A 4 -9.59 21.83 -18.56
N GLY A 5 -8.32 21.77 -18.97
CA GLY A 5 -7.72 20.62 -19.64
C GLY A 5 -6.72 19.93 -18.71
N ILE A 6 -6.71 18.59 -18.66
CA ILE A 6 -5.73 17.81 -17.87
C ILE A 6 -4.69 17.17 -18.79
N ILE A 7 -3.40 17.36 -18.49
CA ILE A 7 -2.28 16.68 -19.15
C ILE A 7 -1.72 15.61 -18.21
N GLY A 8 -1.77 14.34 -18.64
CA GLY A 8 -1.46 13.16 -17.84
C GLY A 8 -2.71 12.61 -17.15
N THR A 9 -3.10 11.38 -17.47
CA THR A 9 -4.38 10.77 -17.03
C THR A 9 -4.19 9.65 -16.00
N GLY A 10 -3.11 9.74 -15.22
CA GLY A 10 -2.75 8.79 -14.17
C GLY A 10 -3.59 8.91 -12.90
N ILE A 11 -3.10 8.33 -11.80
CA ILE A 11 -3.85 8.21 -10.52
C ILE A 11 -4.35 9.56 -10.02
N ILE A 12 -3.48 10.57 -9.95
CA ILE A 12 -3.82 11.89 -9.41
C ILE A 12 -4.82 12.67 -10.29
N ALA A 13 -4.80 12.43 -11.60
CA ALA A 13 -5.74 13.06 -12.54
C ALA A 13 -7.20 12.72 -12.21
N ARG A 14 -7.46 11.52 -11.67
CA ARG A 14 -8.79 11.10 -11.22
C ARG A 14 -9.28 11.94 -10.03
N GLU A 15 -8.39 12.32 -9.13
CA GLU A 15 -8.71 13.22 -8.02
C GLU A 15 -9.02 14.63 -8.51
N HIS A 16 -8.26 15.12 -9.51
CA HIS A 16 -8.55 16.39 -10.19
C HIS A 16 -9.91 16.37 -10.89
N ALA A 17 -10.21 15.31 -11.65
CA ALA A 17 -11.50 15.16 -12.33
C ALA A 17 -12.67 15.09 -11.35
N ALA A 18 -12.53 14.35 -10.24
CA ALA A 18 -13.54 14.29 -9.19
C ALA A 18 -13.75 15.66 -8.52
N ALA A 19 -12.68 16.41 -8.27
CA ALA A 19 -12.77 17.77 -7.75
C ALA A 19 -13.52 18.71 -8.72
N LEU A 20 -13.17 18.70 -10.00
CA LEU A 20 -13.85 19.48 -11.03
C LEU A 20 -15.33 19.11 -11.17
N ALA A 21 -15.65 17.82 -11.11
CA ALA A 21 -17.04 17.35 -11.13
C ALA A 21 -17.87 17.88 -9.94
N SER A 22 -17.25 18.12 -8.77
CA SER A 22 -17.90 18.71 -7.60
C SER A 22 -18.11 20.22 -7.67
N LEU A 23 -17.54 20.89 -8.69
CA LEU A 23 -17.52 22.35 -8.84
C LEU A 23 -18.35 22.83 -10.04
N GLN A 24 -19.46 22.14 -10.33
CA GLN A 24 -20.39 22.53 -11.40
C GLN A 24 -20.80 24.00 -11.24
N GLY A 25 -20.67 24.78 -12.32
CA GLY A 25 -20.90 26.23 -12.31
C GLY A 25 -19.63 27.08 -12.14
N ILE A 26 -18.59 26.54 -11.51
CA ILE A 26 -17.32 27.25 -11.22
C ILE A 26 -16.23 26.81 -12.20
N ALA A 27 -16.02 25.50 -12.36
CA ALA A 27 -15.03 24.94 -13.28
C ALA A 27 -15.58 23.69 -13.96
N ARG A 28 -15.06 23.37 -15.16
CA ARG A 28 -15.45 22.19 -15.95
C ARG A 28 -14.25 21.57 -16.63
N LEU A 29 -14.12 20.25 -16.51
CA LEU A 29 -13.18 19.47 -17.33
C LEU A 29 -13.69 19.39 -18.77
N VAL A 30 -12.92 19.90 -19.73
CA VAL A 30 -13.32 19.96 -21.16
C VAL A 30 -12.41 19.15 -22.08
N ALA A 31 -11.17 18.88 -21.64
CA ALA A 31 -10.15 18.20 -22.43
C ALA A 31 -9.22 17.34 -21.57
N ALA A 32 -8.66 16.29 -22.15
CA ALA A 32 -7.62 15.47 -21.55
C ALA A 32 -6.56 15.09 -22.58
N ALA A 33 -5.31 14.98 -22.13
CA ALA A 33 -4.18 14.52 -22.96
C ALA A 33 -3.38 13.45 -22.24
N ASP A 34 -3.01 12.39 -22.97
CA ASP A 34 -2.04 11.39 -22.53
C ASP A 34 -1.34 10.78 -23.74
N VAL A 35 -0.05 10.46 -23.58
CA VAL A 35 0.71 9.74 -24.61
C VAL A 35 0.27 8.28 -24.74
N SER A 36 -0.34 7.73 -23.69
CA SER A 36 -0.99 6.42 -23.70
C SER A 36 -2.44 6.57 -24.14
N ALA A 37 -2.73 6.18 -25.39
CA ALA A 37 -4.09 6.17 -25.92
C ALA A 37 -5.07 5.35 -25.06
N GLU A 38 -4.59 4.27 -24.45
CA GLU A 38 -5.38 3.43 -23.55
C GLU A 38 -5.74 4.14 -22.24
N GLN A 39 -4.77 4.77 -21.56
CA GLN A 39 -5.06 5.52 -20.34
C GLN A 39 -5.98 6.71 -20.62
N LEU A 40 -5.73 7.42 -21.72
CA LEU A 40 -6.57 8.53 -22.18
C LEU A 40 -8.02 8.08 -22.40
N ALA A 41 -8.23 6.97 -23.12
CA ALA A 41 -9.56 6.44 -23.38
C ALA A 41 -10.27 6.08 -22.06
N ARG A 42 -9.61 5.29 -21.19
CA ARG A 42 -10.18 4.89 -19.89
C ARG A 42 -10.56 6.08 -19.02
N PHE A 43 -9.70 7.10 -18.94
CA PHE A 43 -9.96 8.30 -18.15
C PHE A 43 -11.09 9.13 -18.76
N ALA A 44 -11.03 9.39 -20.06
CA ALA A 44 -12.01 10.20 -20.75
C ALA A 44 -13.41 9.57 -20.73
N ASP A 45 -13.50 8.25 -20.89
CA ASP A 45 -14.77 7.52 -20.79
C ASP A 45 -15.34 7.58 -19.36
N ALA A 46 -14.48 7.41 -18.34
CA ALA A 46 -14.91 7.43 -16.93
C ALA A 46 -15.44 8.80 -16.46
N PHE A 47 -14.94 9.90 -17.04
CA PHE A 47 -15.30 11.26 -16.63
C PHE A 47 -16.07 12.06 -17.70
N GLY A 48 -16.44 11.43 -18.81
CA GLY A 48 -17.22 12.07 -19.88
C GLY A 48 -16.47 13.19 -20.62
N VAL A 49 -15.18 13.00 -20.88
CA VAL A 49 -14.33 13.99 -21.58
C VAL A 49 -14.34 13.73 -23.08
N GLU A 50 -14.91 14.68 -23.84
CA GLU A 50 -15.06 14.55 -25.29
C GLU A 50 -13.78 14.91 -26.06
N ARG A 51 -13.05 15.96 -25.65
CA ARG A 51 -11.82 16.40 -26.34
C ARG A 51 -10.62 15.62 -25.81
N ARG A 52 -10.05 14.76 -26.66
CA ARG A 52 -8.94 13.85 -26.33
C ARG A 52 -7.75 14.17 -27.22
N TYR A 53 -6.59 14.38 -26.61
CA TYR A 53 -5.37 14.75 -27.33
C TYR A 53 -4.25 13.74 -27.07
N ALA A 54 -3.54 13.33 -28.12
CA ALA A 54 -2.40 12.43 -28.00
C ALA A 54 -1.13 13.11 -27.47
N THR A 55 -1.10 14.45 -27.45
CA THR A 55 0.05 15.24 -27.00
C THR A 55 -0.37 16.42 -26.13
N ALA A 56 0.55 16.86 -25.28
CA ALA A 56 0.38 18.05 -24.43
C ALA A 56 0.18 19.31 -25.27
N GLU A 57 0.95 19.47 -26.33
CA GLU A 57 0.96 20.64 -27.21
C GLU A 57 -0.39 20.83 -27.90
N ALA A 58 -1.03 19.73 -28.33
CA ALA A 58 -2.34 19.79 -28.97
C ALA A 58 -3.44 20.25 -27.99
N LEU A 59 -3.40 19.80 -26.73
CA LEU A 59 -4.31 20.28 -25.69
C LEU A 59 -4.04 21.75 -25.34
N ILE A 60 -2.77 22.15 -25.24
CA ILE A 60 -2.39 23.53 -24.95
C ILE A 60 -2.84 24.48 -26.08
N ALA A 61 -2.79 24.04 -27.33
CA ALA A 61 -3.25 24.82 -28.48
C ALA A 61 -4.77 24.97 -28.57
N ASP A 62 -5.56 24.17 -27.83
CA ASP A 62 -7.02 24.22 -27.86
C ASP A 62 -7.53 25.57 -27.32
N PRO A 63 -8.23 26.39 -28.14
CA PRO A 63 -8.80 27.65 -27.67
C PRO A 63 -9.89 27.47 -26.62
N GLU A 64 -10.49 26.28 -26.51
CA GLU A 64 -11.52 25.96 -25.52
C GLU A 64 -10.92 25.66 -24.13
N VAL A 65 -9.60 25.51 -23.99
CA VAL A 65 -8.93 25.29 -22.70
C VAL A 65 -8.41 26.62 -22.15
N GLU A 66 -8.79 26.99 -20.93
CA GLU A 66 -8.35 28.22 -20.25
C GLU A 66 -7.29 27.93 -19.18
N LEU A 67 -7.47 26.84 -18.43
CA LEU A 67 -6.56 26.34 -17.39
C LEU A 67 -6.04 24.96 -17.77
N VAL A 68 -4.73 24.76 -17.71
CA VAL A 68 -4.07 23.47 -17.91
C VAL A 68 -3.62 22.91 -16.55
N ALA A 69 -4.18 21.77 -16.17
CA ALA A 69 -3.74 21.00 -15.00
C ALA A 69 -2.74 19.92 -15.43
N ILE A 70 -1.49 20.04 -14.98
CA ILE A 70 -0.39 19.14 -15.32
C ILE A 70 -0.28 18.09 -14.22
N ALA A 71 -0.58 16.85 -14.57
CA ALA A 71 -0.62 15.66 -13.71
C ALA A 71 0.27 14.53 -14.26
N THR A 72 1.39 14.91 -14.89
CA THR A 72 2.40 14.00 -15.46
C THR A 72 3.48 13.65 -14.42
N PRO A 73 4.43 12.76 -14.74
CA PRO A 73 5.63 12.61 -13.91
C PRO A 73 6.45 13.92 -13.84
N PRO A 74 7.14 14.23 -12.72
CA PRO A 74 7.77 15.53 -12.47
C PRO A 74 8.79 16.01 -13.52
N ALA A 75 9.50 15.10 -14.20
CA ALA A 75 10.42 15.51 -15.26
C ALA A 75 9.73 16.12 -16.49
N PHE A 76 8.43 15.88 -16.67
CA PHE A 76 7.66 16.43 -17.78
C PHE A 76 6.90 17.71 -17.40
N HIS A 77 6.93 18.12 -16.13
CA HIS A 77 6.28 19.34 -15.68
C HIS A 77 6.84 20.58 -16.37
N GLU A 78 8.17 20.68 -16.50
CA GLU A 78 8.82 21.87 -17.05
C GLU A 78 8.36 22.17 -18.49
N ALA A 79 8.47 21.20 -19.38
CA ALA A 79 8.09 21.39 -20.78
C ALA A 79 6.61 21.78 -20.92
N ALA A 80 5.71 21.09 -20.21
CA ALA A 80 4.29 21.36 -20.26
C ALA A 80 3.91 22.71 -19.62
N ALA A 81 4.51 23.07 -18.47
CA ALA A 81 4.21 24.31 -17.77
C ALA A 81 4.71 25.53 -18.55
N VAL A 82 5.94 25.47 -19.08
CA VAL A 82 6.48 26.55 -19.90
C VAL A 82 5.65 26.72 -21.16
N ALA A 83 5.34 25.64 -21.89
CA ALA A 83 4.53 25.72 -23.10
C ALA A 83 3.13 26.28 -22.84
N ALA A 84 2.48 25.90 -21.74
CA ALA A 84 1.16 26.40 -21.38
C ALA A 84 1.19 27.89 -21.00
N LEU A 85 2.20 28.34 -20.26
CA LEU A 85 2.39 29.75 -19.91
C LEU A 85 2.62 30.62 -21.15
N GLU A 86 3.52 30.19 -22.05
CA GLU A 86 3.82 30.90 -23.31
C GLU A 86 2.61 30.95 -24.25
N ALA A 87 1.75 29.93 -24.21
CA ALA A 87 0.45 29.92 -24.90
C ALA A 87 -0.62 30.80 -24.21
N GLY A 88 -0.29 31.50 -23.13
CA GLY A 88 -1.19 32.38 -22.40
C GLY A 88 -2.28 31.66 -21.61
N LYS A 89 -2.08 30.38 -21.28
CA LYS A 89 -3.00 29.61 -20.42
C LYS A 89 -2.71 29.90 -18.94
N TYR A 90 -3.69 29.62 -18.09
CA TYR A 90 -3.43 29.43 -16.66
C TYR A 90 -2.86 28.02 -16.46
N VAL A 91 -2.03 27.82 -15.44
CA VAL A 91 -1.38 26.54 -15.15
C VAL A 91 -1.62 26.13 -13.69
N LEU A 92 -2.07 24.89 -13.49
CA LEU A 92 -2.00 24.20 -12.21
C LEU A 92 -1.01 23.04 -12.36
N CYS A 93 0.17 23.13 -11.75
CA CYS A 93 1.20 22.10 -11.83
C CYS A 93 1.19 21.22 -10.58
N GLU A 94 1.12 19.89 -10.75
CA GLU A 94 1.27 18.97 -9.63
C GLU A 94 2.63 19.10 -8.95
N LYS A 95 2.69 18.64 -7.69
CA LYS A 95 3.93 18.58 -6.92
C LYS A 95 4.70 17.27 -7.16
N PRO A 96 6.03 17.27 -6.99
CA PRO A 96 6.90 18.45 -6.87
C PRO A 96 6.84 19.31 -8.14
N LEU A 97 7.06 20.62 -8.01
CA LEU A 97 7.01 21.56 -9.16
C LEU A 97 7.86 21.07 -10.33
N ALA A 98 9.02 20.47 -10.04
CA ALA A 98 9.82 19.72 -11.00
C ALA A 98 10.64 18.63 -10.30
N HIS A 99 11.28 17.77 -11.08
CA HIS A 99 12.21 16.74 -10.59
C HIS A 99 13.55 17.29 -10.06
N SER A 100 13.90 18.56 -10.34
CA SER A 100 15.14 19.20 -9.89
C SER A 100 14.94 20.68 -9.62
N LEU A 101 15.80 21.26 -8.77
CA LEU A 101 15.75 22.69 -8.44
C LEU A 101 15.98 23.56 -9.68
N ALA A 102 16.98 23.22 -10.50
CA ALA A 102 17.25 23.91 -11.76
C ALA A 102 16.04 23.91 -12.72
N SER A 103 15.30 22.79 -12.77
CA SER A 103 14.09 22.68 -13.60
C SER A 103 12.96 23.54 -13.06
N ALA A 104 12.75 23.56 -11.74
CA ALA A 104 11.76 24.43 -11.11
C ALA A 104 12.10 25.92 -11.27
N GLU A 105 13.38 26.30 -11.21
CA GLU A 105 13.84 27.68 -11.47
C GLU A 105 13.52 28.12 -12.91
N ARG A 106 13.62 27.21 -13.90
CA ARG A 106 13.22 27.50 -15.28
C ARG A 106 11.70 27.69 -15.41
N ILE A 107 10.90 26.91 -14.68
CA ILE A 107 9.45 27.13 -14.59
C ILE A 107 9.15 28.49 -13.95
N ALA A 108 9.83 28.85 -12.86
CA ALA A 108 9.69 30.15 -12.22
C ALA A 108 10.09 31.32 -13.12
N ALA A 109 11.15 31.16 -13.91
CA ALA A 109 11.56 32.14 -14.91
C ALA A 109 10.52 32.31 -16.03
N ALA A 110 9.79 31.25 -16.38
CA ALA A 110 8.66 31.33 -17.31
C ALA A 110 7.44 32.01 -16.66
N GLU A 111 7.11 31.67 -15.42
CA GLU A 111 6.05 32.37 -14.68
C GLU A 111 6.36 33.87 -14.55
N ALA A 112 7.61 34.27 -14.36
CA ALA A 112 7.99 35.69 -14.27
C ALA A 112 7.67 36.49 -15.56
N ARG A 113 7.63 35.82 -16.74
CA ARG A 113 7.17 36.43 -18.00
C ARG A 113 5.64 36.50 -18.11
N HIS A 114 4.94 35.70 -17.31
CA HIS A 114 3.49 35.52 -17.28
C HIS A 114 2.96 35.60 -15.83
N PRO A 115 3.20 36.72 -15.12
CA PRO A 115 3.06 36.77 -13.67
C PRO A 115 1.63 36.44 -13.22
N GLY A 116 1.54 35.63 -12.15
CA GLY A 116 0.27 35.29 -11.50
C GLY A 116 -0.58 34.27 -12.26
N ARG A 117 -0.01 33.52 -13.21
CA ARG A 117 -0.73 32.51 -14.00
C ARG A 117 -0.46 31.06 -13.62
N LEU A 118 0.45 30.79 -12.68
CA LEU A 118 0.76 29.44 -12.22
C LEU A 118 0.38 29.23 -10.76
N SER A 119 -0.19 28.06 -10.48
CA SER A 119 -0.40 27.53 -9.13
C SER A 119 0.23 26.15 -9.00
N VAL A 120 0.70 25.79 -7.81
CA VAL A 120 1.26 24.47 -7.50
C VAL A 120 0.32 23.64 -6.63
N GLY A 121 0.19 22.34 -6.93
CA GLY A 121 -0.69 21.37 -6.28
C GLY A 121 -0.32 20.98 -4.84
N TYR A 122 -0.16 21.93 -3.92
CA TYR A 122 -0.02 21.66 -2.47
C TYR A 122 -1.38 21.61 -1.76
N GLN A 123 -2.19 20.61 -2.08
CA GLN A 123 -3.52 20.40 -1.51
C GLN A 123 -3.54 20.26 0.02
N MET A 124 -2.43 19.88 0.66
CA MET A 124 -2.35 19.84 2.12
C MET A 124 -2.54 21.22 2.78
N ARG A 125 -2.16 22.32 2.12
CA ARG A 125 -2.44 23.69 2.60
C ARG A 125 -3.94 24.00 2.68
N TYR A 126 -4.78 23.27 1.94
CA TYR A 126 -6.23 23.45 1.87
C TYR A 126 -7.02 22.56 2.82
N ALA A 127 -6.39 21.51 3.34
CA ALA A 127 -7.06 20.59 4.25
C ALA A 127 -7.36 21.28 5.60
N ALA A 128 -8.58 21.10 6.10
CA ALA A 128 -9.12 21.82 7.25
C ALA A 128 -8.19 21.80 8.47
N GLN A 129 -7.63 20.64 8.80
CA GLN A 129 -6.74 20.47 9.94
C GLN A 129 -5.43 21.28 9.82
N TYR A 130 -4.92 21.48 8.60
CA TYR A 130 -3.69 22.22 8.36
C TYR A 130 -3.95 23.73 8.29
N ARG A 131 -5.05 24.16 7.66
CA ARG A 131 -5.50 25.57 7.69
C ARG A 131 -5.67 26.08 9.13
N ARG A 132 -6.34 25.29 9.97
CA ARG A 132 -6.52 25.60 11.40
C ARG A 132 -5.20 25.66 12.13
N MET A 133 -4.31 24.70 11.86
CA MET A 133 -3.00 24.64 12.50
C MET A 133 -2.16 25.89 12.19
N LEU A 134 -2.02 26.23 10.91
CA LEU A 134 -1.26 27.40 10.46
C LEU A 134 -1.87 28.69 11.01
N TRP A 135 -3.20 28.85 10.94
CA TRP A 135 -3.87 30.01 11.52
C TRP A 135 -3.60 30.17 13.02
N LEU A 136 -3.63 29.07 13.79
CA LEU A 136 -3.35 29.11 15.23
C LEU A 136 -1.88 29.49 15.52
N ILE A 137 -0.95 29.05 14.68
CA ILE A 137 0.48 29.40 14.78
C ILE A 137 0.67 30.89 14.45
N GLU A 138 0.15 31.35 13.32
CA GLU A 138 0.24 32.74 12.84
C GLU A 138 -0.35 33.73 13.84
N ASN A 139 -1.41 33.34 14.56
CA ASN A 139 -2.05 34.16 15.59
C ASN A 139 -1.43 33.99 16.99
N GLY A 140 -0.27 33.34 17.11
CA GLY A 140 0.51 33.27 18.35
C GLY A 140 -0.10 32.41 19.47
N TRP A 141 -1.04 31.52 19.16
CA TRP A 141 -1.74 30.74 20.20
C TRP A 141 -0.81 29.78 20.94
N ILE A 142 0.19 29.21 20.24
CA ILE A 142 1.23 28.34 20.82
C ILE A 142 2.46 29.13 21.34
N GLY A 143 2.43 30.46 21.28
CA GLY A 143 3.58 31.31 21.62
C GLY A 143 4.65 31.33 20.53
N GLU A 144 5.90 31.57 20.92
CA GLU A 144 7.05 31.59 20.02
C GLU A 144 7.34 30.18 19.51
N VAL A 145 7.38 29.97 18.19
CA VAL A 145 7.70 28.67 17.58
C VAL A 145 9.16 28.31 17.87
N ARG A 146 9.43 27.12 18.39
CA ARG A 146 10.76 26.68 18.83
C ARG A 146 11.31 25.47 18.09
N SER A 147 10.48 24.45 17.87
CA SER A 147 10.92 23.24 17.18
C SER A 147 9.79 22.50 16.48
N ALA A 148 10.15 21.62 15.55
CA ALA A 148 9.22 20.74 14.87
C ALA A 148 9.73 19.30 14.84
N VAL A 149 8.80 18.35 14.85
CA VAL A 149 9.03 16.94 14.51
C VAL A 149 8.10 16.62 13.35
N VAL A 150 8.67 16.22 12.23
CA VAL A 150 7.96 15.94 10.99
C VAL A 150 8.42 14.59 10.48
N GLU A 151 7.51 13.62 10.50
CA GLU A 151 7.79 12.27 10.07
C GLU A 151 6.79 11.82 9.03
N ARG A 152 7.29 11.21 7.97
CA ARG A 152 6.47 10.58 6.93
C ARG A 152 6.88 9.13 6.80
N HIS A 153 6.15 8.29 7.52
CA HIS A 153 6.25 6.84 7.45
C HIS A 153 5.11 6.30 6.60
N GLY A 154 5.44 5.44 5.65
CA GLY A 154 4.45 4.72 4.87
C GLY A 154 4.96 3.37 4.42
N PHE A 155 4.02 2.47 4.15
CA PHE A 155 4.25 1.27 3.37
C PHE A 155 3.63 1.52 1.99
N ILE A 156 4.43 1.92 1.02
CA ILE A 156 3.94 2.02 -0.36
C ILE A 156 4.08 0.64 -0.99
N GLN A 157 2.97 0.09 -1.49
CA GLN A 157 2.97 -1.20 -2.18
C GLN A 157 4.05 -1.21 -3.27
N HIS A 158 4.86 -2.27 -3.28
CA HIS A 158 6.00 -2.45 -4.19
C HIS A 158 5.56 -2.53 -5.66
N SER A 159 4.27 -2.67 -5.95
CA SER A 159 3.70 -2.54 -7.30
C SER A 159 3.68 -1.09 -7.82
N ALA A 160 3.76 -0.08 -6.94
CA ALA A 160 3.83 1.34 -7.28
C ALA A 160 5.24 1.94 -7.15
N VAL A 161 6.19 1.21 -6.56
CA VAL A 161 7.56 1.65 -6.30
C VAL A 161 8.55 0.79 -7.07
N GLY A 162 9.43 1.40 -7.87
CA GLY A 162 10.48 0.69 -8.62
C GLY A 162 10.01 0.01 -9.92
N LYS A 163 8.71 0.10 -10.28
CA LYS A 163 8.21 -0.16 -11.64
C LYS A 163 7.79 1.16 -12.28
N GLY A 164 8.54 1.62 -13.29
CA GLY A 164 8.27 2.87 -14.00
C GLY A 164 9.13 4.04 -13.48
N TRP A 165 8.53 5.24 -13.41
CA TRP A 165 9.25 6.48 -13.13
C TRP A 165 9.41 6.82 -11.65
N TRP A 166 8.59 6.21 -10.78
CA TRP A 166 8.53 6.58 -9.37
C TRP A 166 9.82 6.16 -8.64
N GLY A 167 10.47 7.12 -7.97
CA GLY A 167 11.76 6.90 -7.34
C GLY A 167 12.97 6.95 -8.28
N ALA A 168 12.76 7.08 -9.59
CA ALA A 168 13.85 7.27 -10.53
C ALA A 168 14.38 8.70 -10.41
N TRP A 169 15.70 8.88 -10.25
CA TRP A 169 16.26 10.20 -9.99
C TRP A 169 15.94 11.20 -11.10
N GLN A 170 16.01 10.76 -12.35
CA GLN A 170 15.83 11.60 -13.53
C GLN A 170 14.36 11.84 -13.90
N VAL A 171 13.41 11.17 -13.24
CA VAL A 171 11.98 11.34 -13.56
C VAL A 171 11.18 11.84 -12.36
N ALA A 172 11.34 11.20 -11.19
CA ALA A 172 10.68 11.60 -9.95
C ALA A 172 11.45 12.68 -9.18
N GLY A 173 12.76 12.78 -9.36
CA GLY A 173 13.64 13.69 -8.60
C GLY A 173 14.17 13.13 -7.28
N GLY A 174 13.72 11.94 -6.89
CA GLY A 174 14.16 11.24 -5.68
C GLY A 174 13.12 10.28 -5.13
N GLY A 175 13.38 9.78 -3.93
CA GLY A 175 12.58 8.72 -3.30
C GLY A 175 11.66 9.26 -2.22
N ALA A 176 11.83 8.80 -0.98
CA ALA A 176 10.94 9.11 0.13
C ALA A 176 10.78 10.62 0.38
N LEU A 177 11.87 11.40 0.28
CA LEU A 177 11.82 12.84 0.54
C LEU A 177 10.99 13.57 -0.52
N MET A 178 11.32 13.35 -1.79
CA MET A 178 10.73 14.07 -2.91
C MET A 178 9.28 13.66 -3.19
N THR A 179 9.01 12.36 -3.16
CA THR A 179 7.71 11.83 -3.59
C THR A 179 6.67 11.82 -2.48
N GLN A 180 7.10 11.67 -1.21
CA GLN A 180 6.20 11.55 -0.07
C GLN A 180 6.22 12.79 0.81
N MET A 181 7.38 13.14 1.36
CA MET A 181 7.50 14.12 2.45
C MET A 181 7.38 15.58 2.00
N ILE A 182 7.46 15.86 0.69
CA ILE A 182 7.48 17.25 0.19
C ILE A 182 6.26 18.08 0.60
N HIS A 183 5.08 17.46 0.81
CA HIS A 183 3.93 18.18 1.34
C HIS A 183 4.11 18.58 2.80
N GLU A 184 4.67 17.69 3.62
CA GLU A 184 4.95 17.97 5.02
C GLU A 184 6.05 19.02 5.17
N LEU A 185 7.08 18.99 4.31
CA LEU A 185 8.11 20.03 4.26
C LEU A 185 7.50 21.39 3.92
N ASP A 186 6.60 21.43 2.94
CA ASP A 186 5.90 22.64 2.54
C ASP A 186 5.12 23.27 3.71
N VAL A 187 4.31 22.48 4.41
CA VAL A 187 3.56 22.96 5.59
C VAL A 187 4.49 23.33 6.75
N MET A 188 5.58 22.56 6.96
CA MET A 188 6.58 22.88 7.98
C MET A 188 7.22 24.24 7.73
N LEU A 189 7.55 24.56 6.48
CA LEU A 189 8.12 25.85 6.10
C LEU A 189 7.13 27.01 6.32
N GLN A 190 5.83 26.79 6.11
CA GLN A 190 4.80 27.78 6.48
C GLN A 190 4.78 28.03 8.00
N ALA A 191 4.94 26.98 8.81
CA ALA A 191 4.91 27.09 10.27
C ALA A 191 6.22 27.64 10.89
N MET A 192 7.36 27.29 10.29
CA MET A 192 8.70 27.55 10.85
C MET A 192 9.42 28.72 10.17
N GLY A 193 9.00 29.14 8.98
CA GLY A 193 9.66 30.18 8.18
C GLY A 193 10.81 29.64 7.33
N GLU A 194 11.76 30.50 6.98
CA GLU A 194 12.84 30.16 6.06
C GLU A 194 14.00 29.41 6.73
N PRO A 195 14.45 28.28 6.15
CA PRO A 195 15.53 27.48 6.71
C PRO A 195 16.88 28.12 6.39
N ARG A 196 17.80 28.04 7.35
CA ARG A 196 19.18 28.51 7.26
C ARG A 196 20.14 27.42 6.79
N SER A 197 19.96 26.19 7.28
CA SER A 197 20.83 25.07 6.94
C SER A 197 20.16 23.72 7.20
N VAL A 198 20.72 22.67 6.62
CA VAL A 198 20.27 21.29 6.80
C VAL A 198 21.47 20.33 6.92
N THR A 199 21.35 19.36 7.81
CA THR A 199 22.17 18.14 7.82
C THR A 199 21.26 16.96 7.52
N ALA A 200 21.74 15.95 6.81
CA ALA A 200 20.95 14.76 6.52
C ALA A 200 21.80 13.49 6.45
N GLU A 201 21.16 12.35 6.72
CA GLU A 201 21.63 11.01 6.36
C GLU A 201 20.52 10.34 5.55
N MET A 202 20.88 9.64 4.48
CA MET A 202 19.92 8.94 3.64
C MET A 202 20.51 7.66 3.09
N ASP A 203 19.65 6.69 2.80
CA ASP A 203 20.09 5.45 2.18
C ASP A 203 18.95 4.71 1.46
N THR A 204 19.33 3.70 0.69
CA THR A 204 18.41 2.72 0.09
C THR A 204 18.59 1.41 0.86
N ARG A 205 17.67 1.13 1.79
CA ARG A 205 17.83 0.09 2.82
C ARG A 205 17.05 -1.19 2.52
N TYR A 206 15.81 -1.09 2.07
CA TYR A 206 14.86 -2.21 2.04
C TYR A 206 14.02 -2.32 0.76
N THR A 207 13.97 -1.26 -0.04
CA THR A 207 13.19 -1.19 -1.28
C THR A 207 14.10 -1.22 -2.51
N THR A 208 13.70 -1.96 -3.55
CA THR A 208 14.36 -1.93 -4.85
C THR A 208 13.94 -0.67 -5.60
N ILE A 209 14.72 0.39 -5.44
CA ILE A 209 14.49 1.74 -6.00
C ILE A 209 15.86 2.39 -6.27
N GLU A 210 15.91 3.29 -7.25
CA GLU A 210 17.15 4.00 -7.63
C GLU A 210 17.62 5.03 -6.58
N SER A 211 16.65 5.58 -5.84
CA SER A 211 16.82 6.68 -4.88
C SER A 211 16.72 6.23 -3.43
N GLU A 212 16.70 7.18 -2.50
CA GLU A 212 16.59 6.92 -1.07
C GLU A 212 15.20 6.40 -0.69
N ASP A 213 15.15 5.31 0.07
CA ASP A 213 13.90 4.80 0.65
C ASP A 213 13.76 5.17 2.14
N TRP A 214 14.80 5.79 2.68
CA TRP A 214 14.88 6.34 4.02
C TRP A 214 15.76 7.59 4.04
N ILE A 215 15.35 8.58 4.83
CA ILE A 215 16.12 9.78 5.11
C ILE A 215 15.80 10.29 6.53
N GLU A 216 16.82 10.79 7.21
CA GLU A 216 16.70 11.65 8.39
C GLU A 216 17.43 12.97 8.13
N ALA A 217 16.80 14.08 8.51
CA ALA A 217 17.35 15.41 8.34
C ALA A 217 17.06 16.29 9.57
N GLU A 218 18.01 17.15 9.91
CA GLU A 218 17.83 18.24 10.86
C GLU A 218 17.92 19.56 10.10
N VAL A 219 16.85 20.35 10.16
CA VAL A 219 16.74 21.65 9.50
C VAL A 219 16.83 22.74 10.56
N ARG A 220 17.73 23.70 10.37
CA ARG A 220 17.94 24.82 11.29
C ARG A 220 17.39 26.10 10.70
N PHE A 221 16.82 26.94 11.56
CA PHE A 221 16.26 28.24 11.22
C PHE A 221 16.88 29.30 12.13
N ASP A 222 16.69 30.57 11.80
CA ASP A 222 17.13 31.67 12.67
C ASP A 222 16.41 31.64 14.03
N GLY A 223 17.04 32.23 15.05
CA GLY A 223 16.54 32.23 16.43
C GLY A 223 16.72 30.89 17.16
N GLY A 224 17.59 30.00 16.65
CA GLY A 224 17.87 28.70 17.28
C GLY A 224 16.76 27.65 17.11
N ARG A 225 15.79 27.90 16.22
CA ARG A 225 14.69 26.97 15.94
C ARG A 225 15.19 25.81 15.10
N VAL A 226 14.68 24.61 15.38
CA VAL A 226 15.12 23.35 14.73
C VAL A 226 13.93 22.46 14.38
N ALA A 227 13.92 21.89 13.19
CA ALA A 227 13.01 20.82 12.80
C ALA A 227 13.78 19.50 12.60
N ARG A 228 13.25 18.42 13.17
CA ARG A 228 13.70 17.06 12.87
C ARG A 228 12.74 16.43 11.88
N CYS A 229 13.30 15.94 10.79
CA CYS A 229 12.58 15.39 9.66
C CYS A 229 12.99 13.94 9.44
N ALA A 230 12.04 13.02 9.34
CA ALA A 230 12.31 11.64 8.96
C ALA A 230 11.32 11.16 7.91
N ALA A 231 11.78 10.47 6.88
CA ALA A 231 10.90 9.80 5.94
C ALA A 231 11.36 8.39 5.64
N SER A 232 10.41 7.48 5.50
CA SER A 232 10.63 6.08 5.16
C SER A 232 9.43 5.54 4.39
N VAL A 233 9.71 4.83 3.30
CA VAL A 233 8.69 4.10 2.52
C VAL A 233 8.63 2.61 2.87
N ASN A 234 9.29 2.24 3.97
CA ASN A 234 9.44 0.88 4.47
C ASN A 234 8.87 0.66 5.88
N SER A 235 8.11 1.61 6.39
CA SER A 235 7.59 1.55 7.76
C SER A 235 6.23 0.87 7.78
N GLY A 236 5.99 -0.07 8.71
CA GLY A 236 4.70 -0.76 8.88
C GLY A 236 3.53 0.13 9.30
N GLN A 237 3.80 1.41 9.60
CA GLN A 237 2.80 2.42 9.95
C GLN A 237 2.59 3.40 8.78
N MET A 238 1.32 3.56 8.36
CA MET A 238 0.92 4.46 7.27
C MET A 238 0.81 5.95 7.67
N ARG A 239 1.33 6.33 8.84
CA ARG A 239 1.29 7.69 9.39
C ARG A 239 2.54 7.97 10.22
N GLY A 240 3.14 9.14 10.04
CA GLY A 240 4.18 9.65 10.95
C GLY A 240 3.69 10.80 11.82
N GLU A 241 4.57 11.31 12.68
CA GLU A 241 4.31 12.46 13.54
C GLU A 241 4.39 13.79 12.77
N PHE A 242 3.47 14.73 13.01
CA PHE A 242 3.62 16.12 12.59
C PHE A 242 3.28 17.01 13.79
N THR A 243 4.29 17.62 14.40
CA THR A 243 4.13 18.42 15.62
C THR A 243 4.99 19.67 15.53
N ILE A 244 4.36 20.84 15.67
CA ILE A 244 5.04 22.13 15.89
C ILE A 244 4.96 22.46 17.37
N LYS A 245 6.10 22.79 17.98
CA LYS A 245 6.24 23.11 19.41
C LYS A 245 6.58 24.58 19.58
N GLY A 246 5.73 25.30 20.32
CA GLY A 246 5.93 26.68 20.69
C GLY A 246 6.19 26.85 22.18
N SER A 247 6.39 28.09 22.62
CA SER A 247 6.72 28.43 24.02
C SER A 247 5.57 28.24 25.01
N LEU A 248 4.33 28.03 24.53
CA LEU A 248 3.11 27.91 25.35
C LEU A 248 2.31 26.64 25.07
N GLY A 249 2.88 25.72 24.29
CA GLY A 249 2.23 24.48 23.92
C GLY A 249 2.73 23.90 22.59
N SER A 250 1.99 22.95 22.06
CA SER A 250 2.26 22.31 20.78
C SER A 250 0.99 22.10 19.98
N ILE A 251 1.16 21.93 18.68
CA ILE A 251 0.07 21.70 17.75
C ILE A 251 0.47 20.66 16.71
N SER A 252 -0.45 19.73 16.47
CA SER A 252 -0.43 18.77 15.38
C SER A 252 -1.69 18.97 14.54
N PRO A 253 -1.76 18.46 13.30
CA PRO A 253 -2.97 18.51 12.49
C PRO A 253 -4.17 17.90 13.27
N GLY A 254 -5.15 18.74 13.60
CA GLY A 254 -6.35 18.35 14.34
C GLY A 254 -6.21 18.27 15.87
N ARG A 255 -5.04 18.60 16.44
CA ARG A 255 -4.80 18.55 17.89
C ARG A 255 -3.98 19.74 18.38
N LEU A 256 -4.59 20.57 19.23
CA LEU A 256 -3.93 21.66 19.95
C LEU A 256 -3.74 21.25 21.41
N THR A 257 -2.55 21.48 21.96
CA THR A 257 -2.23 21.24 23.37
C THR A 257 -1.50 22.47 23.91
N LEU A 258 -2.16 23.25 24.77
CA LEU A 258 -1.57 24.41 25.45
C LEU A 258 -1.42 24.15 26.95
N ASP A 259 -0.48 24.84 27.58
CA ASP A 259 -0.22 24.72 29.01
C ASP A 259 -1.40 25.23 29.87
N ASP A 260 -2.14 26.22 29.36
CA ASP A 260 -3.36 26.77 29.98
C ASP A 260 -4.62 26.26 29.25
N PRO A 261 -5.46 25.42 29.90
CA PRO A 261 -6.72 24.95 29.35
C PRO A 261 -7.70 26.06 28.98
N ALA A 262 -7.70 27.19 29.71
CA ALA A 262 -8.56 28.33 29.40
C ALA A 262 -8.11 29.03 28.11
N ARG A 263 -6.79 29.20 27.91
CA ARG A 263 -6.21 29.66 26.64
C ARG A 263 -6.55 28.70 25.51
N GLN A 264 -6.43 27.38 25.72
CA GLN A 264 -6.79 26.39 24.71
C GLN A 264 -8.25 26.51 24.28
N ALA A 265 -9.17 26.65 25.23
CA ALA A 265 -10.59 26.82 24.93
C ALA A 265 -10.85 28.14 24.17
N ARG A 266 -10.15 29.24 24.50
CA ARG A 266 -10.22 30.50 23.73
C ARG A 266 -9.67 30.33 22.32
N ALA A 267 -8.53 29.66 22.16
CA ALA A 267 -7.89 29.38 20.87
C ALA A 267 -8.82 28.61 19.94
N LEU A 268 -9.44 27.54 20.45
CA LEU A 268 -10.37 26.71 19.70
C LEU A 268 -11.63 27.49 19.27
N ARG A 269 -12.17 28.35 20.15
CA ARG A 269 -13.29 29.24 19.78
C ARG A 269 -12.89 30.27 18.72
N ALA A 270 -11.68 30.83 18.83
CA ALA A 270 -11.19 31.84 17.90
C ALA A 270 -10.99 31.25 16.50
N VAL A 271 -10.36 30.07 16.38
CA VAL A 271 -10.20 29.42 15.07
C VAL A 271 -11.53 28.91 14.50
N ASP A 272 -12.48 28.47 15.34
CA ASP A 272 -13.83 28.11 14.89
C ASP A 272 -14.58 29.32 14.34
N ALA A 273 -14.38 30.52 14.90
CA ALA A 273 -14.98 31.75 14.41
C ALA A 273 -14.30 32.26 13.12
N ALA A 274 -12.97 32.15 13.04
CA ALA A 274 -12.20 32.62 11.89
C ALA A 274 -12.31 31.69 10.66
N LEU A 275 -12.40 30.38 10.89
CA LEU A 275 -12.43 29.35 9.85
C LEU A 275 -13.61 28.39 10.07
N PRO A 276 -14.87 28.88 9.98
CA PRO A 276 -16.06 28.09 10.30
C PRO A 276 -16.24 26.86 9.39
N ASP A 277 -15.74 26.93 8.16
CA ASP A 277 -15.74 25.87 7.15
C ASP A 277 -14.76 24.72 7.45
N THR A 278 -13.86 24.90 8.43
CA THR A 278 -12.83 23.90 8.80
C THR A 278 -13.20 23.09 10.05
N ARG A 279 -14.39 23.32 10.62
CA ARG A 279 -14.79 22.72 11.89
C ARG A 279 -15.01 21.22 11.75
N ALA A 280 -14.28 20.43 12.54
CA ALA A 280 -14.54 18.99 12.62
C ALA A 280 -15.96 18.74 13.17
N PRO A 281 -16.71 17.74 12.67
CA PRO A 281 -17.99 17.37 13.23
C PRO A 281 -17.84 16.99 14.71
N SER A 282 -18.60 17.62 15.60
CA SER A 282 -18.60 17.32 17.03
C SER A 282 -18.83 15.82 17.29
N THR A 283 -18.14 15.23 18.26
CA THR A 283 -18.27 13.82 18.68
C THR A 283 -19.08 13.64 19.97
N SER A 284 -19.69 14.70 20.52
CA SER A 284 -20.46 14.64 21.76
C SER A 284 -21.73 13.76 21.62
N LEU A 285 -22.18 13.11 22.71
CA LEU A 285 -23.39 12.26 22.73
C LEU A 285 -24.63 12.90 22.04
N PRO A 286 -24.94 14.21 22.21
CA PRO A 286 -26.03 14.86 21.49
C PRO A 286 -25.84 14.84 19.96
N SER A 287 -24.61 15.06 19.48
CA SER A 287 -24.30 15.06 18.04
C SER A 287 -24.42 13.66 17.40
N ARG A 288 -24.25 12.59 18.19
CA ARG A 288 -24.45 11.21 17.73
C ARG A 288 -25.94 10.86 17.58
N ALA A 289 -26.77 11.34 18.51
CA ALA A 289 -28.22 11.21 18.43
C ALA A 289 -28.82 12.05 17.29
N VAL A 290 -28.34 13.28 17.12
CA VAL A 290 -28.72 14.17 16.00
C VAL A 290 -28.32 13.57 14.65
N ARG A 291 -27.12 12.98 14.53
CA ARG A 291 -26.70 12.24 13.32
C ARG A 291 -27.56 11.03 13.03
N LYS A 292 -27.90 10.24 14.05
CA LYS A 292 -28.80 9.08 13.91
C LYS A 292 -30.18 9.51 13.42
N LEU A 293 -30.68 10.65 13.89
CA LEU A 293 -31.96 11.22 13.45
C LEU A 293 -31.89 11.78 12.01
N ALA A 294 -30.82 12.50 11.65
CA ALA A 294 -30.61 13.02 10.29
C ALA A 294 -30.52 11.90 9.24
N ARG A 295 -29.82 10.81 9.54
CA ARG A 295 -29.76 9.59 8.69
C ARG A 295 -31.11 8.92 8.54
N LYS A 296 -31.90 8.85 9.62
CA LYS A 296 -33.26 8.26 9.61
C LYS A 296 -34.27 9.13 8.84
N LEU A 297 -33.98 10.42 8.69
CA LEU A 297 -34.77 11.40 7.93
C LEU A 297 -34.28 11.59 6.48
N GLY A 298 -33.34 10.76 6.00
CA GLY A 298 -32.85 10.82 4.61
C GLY A 298 -32.03 12.08 4.27
N ARG A 299 -31.58 12.85 5.28
CA ARG A 299 -30.72 14.01 5.05
C ARG A 299 -29.29 13.52 4.87
N ALA A 300 -28.77 13.61 3.64
CA ALA A 300 -27.37 13.34 3.36
C ALA A 300 -26.48 14.26 4.21
N GLU A 301 -25.49 13.71 4.89
CA GLU A 301 -24.39 14.52 5.44
C GLU A 301 -23.74 15.25 4.25
N ALA A 302 -23.37 16.52 4.43
CA ALA A 302 -22.55 17.21 3.45
C ALA A 302 -21.22 16.43 3.36
N ALA A 303 -21.01 15.74 2.24
CA ALA A 303 -19.76 15.04 1.98
C ALA A 303 -18.59 16.04 2.07
N GLU A 304 -17.48 15.63 2.69
CA GLU A 304 -16.27 16.45 2.61
C GLU A 304 -15.93 16.68 1.12
N PRO A 305 -15.65 17.93 0.72
CA PRO A 305 -15.32 18.22 -0.66
C PRO A 305 -14.06 17.43 -1.06
N PRO A 306 -13.96 16.98 -2.33
CA PRO A 306 -12.75 16.32 -2.82
C PRO A 306 -11.51 17.19 -2.54
N ARG A 307 -10.37 16.55 -2.23
CA ARG A 307 -9.16 17.21 -1.70
C ARG A 307 -8.65 18.40 -2.53
N HIS A 308 -8.81 18.34 -3.85
CA HIS A 308 -8.35 19.39 -4.78
C HIS A 308 -9.41 20.47 -5.05
N ALA A 309 -10.67 20.27 -4.64
CA ALA A 309 -11.76 21.20 -4.96
C ALA A 309 -11.58 22.61 -4.35
N PRO A 310 -11.08 22.77 -3.11
CA PRO A 310 -10.81 24.11 -2.56
C PRO A 310 -9.78 24.90 -3.39
N LEU A 311 -8.73 24.24 -3.87
CA LEU A 311 -7.69 24.87 -4.70
C LEU A 311 -8.27 25.36 -6.04
N TYR A 312 -9.05 24.53 -6.74
CA TYR A 312 -9.71 24.95 -7.98
C TYR A 312 -10.67 26.12 -7.77
N ARG A 313 -11.37 26.16 -6.62
CA ARG A 313 -12.25 27.27 -6.28
C ARG A 313 -11.46 28.57 -6.11
N GLU A 314 -10.35 28.55 -5.37
CA GLU A 314 -9.53 29.74 -5.18
C GLU A 314 -8.86 30.20 -6.48
N ILE A 315 -8.38 29.27 -7.30
CA ILE A 315 -7.91 29.57 -8.67
C ILE A 315 -9.02 30.26 -9.48
N ALA A 316 -10.25 29.75 -9.41
CA ALA A 316 -11.35 30.32 -10.16
C ALA A 316 -11.74 31.72 -9.70
N GLU A 317 -11.71 31.95 -8.39
CA GLU A 317 -11.94 33.27 -7.80
C GLU A 317 -10.83 34.26 -8.17
N ALA A 318 -9.56 33.82 -8.16
CA ALA A 318 -8.43 34.66 -8.56
C ALA A 318 -8.54 35.10 -10.02
N ILE A 319 -8.83 34.16 -10.92
CA ILE A 319 -9.03 34.43 -12.36
C ILE A 319 -10.19 35.40 -12.57
N ALA A 320 -11.33 35.19 -11.90
CA ALA A 320 -12.49 36.08 -12.01
C ALA A 320 -12.21 37.51 -11.52
N LYS A 321 -11.28 37.68 -10.57
CA LYS A 321 -10.88 38.98 -10.02
C LYS A 321 -9.69 39.61 -10.75
N GLY A 322 -9.09 38.91 -11.73
CA GLY A 322 -7.83 39.33 -12.35
C GLY A 322 -6.65 39.37 -11.35
N ALA A 323 -6.72 38.57 -10.29
CA ALA A 323 -5.70 38.47 -9.26
C ALA A 323 -4.69 37.34 -9.59
N PRO A 324 -3.46 37.40 -9.05
CA PRO A 324 -2.52 36.28 -9.15
C PRO A 324 -3.10 34.98 -8.60
N LEU A 325 -2.79 33.85 -9.26
CA LEU A 325 -3.15 32.53 -8.75
C LEU A 325 -2.52 32.25 -7.37
N PRO A 326 -3.17 31.43 -6.52
CA PRO A 326 -2.61 31.04 -5.23
C PRO A 326 -1.41 30.12 -5.43
N LEU A 327 -0.50 30.07 -4.45
CA LEU A 327 0.67 29.18 -4.44
C LEU A 327 1.58 29.33 -5.68
N PRO A 328 2.20 30.51 -5.88
CA PRO A 328 3.11 30.76 -7.00
C PRO A 328 4.38 29.90 -6.91
N THR A 329 5.18 29.86 -7.98
CA THR A 329 6.43 29.07 -8.01
C THR A 329 7.40 29.43 -6.88
N SER A 330 7.42 30.69 -6.43
CA SER A 330 8.27 31.15 -5.32
C SER A 330 8.02 30.41 -4.01
N GLU A 331 6.80 29.93 -3.77
CA GLU A 331 6.47 29.13 -2.58
C GLU A 331 6.95 27.68 -2.74
N ALA A 332 6.73 27.09 -3.92
CA ALA A 332 7.14 25.72 -4.22
C ALA A 332 8.66 25.53 -4.27
N LEU A 333 9.38 26.55 -4.72
CA LEU A 333 10.85 26.55 -4.77
C LEU A 333 11.45 26.34 -3.37
N LYS A 334 10.84 26.87 -2.30
CA LYS A 334 11.37 26.73 -0.94
C LYS A 334 11.46 25.26 -0.50
N SER A 335 10.40 24.49 -0.73
CA SER A 335 10.32 23.06 -0.40
C SER A 335 11.29 22.24 -1.25
N LEU A 336 11.37 22.53 -2.56
CA LEU A 336 12.27 21.81 -3.45
C LEU A 336 13.74 22.12 -3.19
N GLN A 337 14.04 23.37 -2.84
CA GLN A 337 15.38 23.81 -2.44
C GLN A 337 15.83 23.12 -1.15
N LEU A 338 14.93 22.96 -0.19
CA LEU A 338 15.21 22.16 1.01
C LEU A 338 15.47 20.69 0.67
N CYS A 339 14.69 20.08 -0.23
CA CYS A 339 14.96 18.71 -0.70
C CYS A 339 16.35 18.58 -1.34
N ALA A 340 16.69 19.48 -2.27
CA ALA A 340 17.99 19.45 -2.95
C ALA A 340 19.16 19.65 -1.97
N ALA A 341 19.01 20.54 -1.00
CA ALA A 341 20.01 20.77 0.05
C ALA A 341 20.15 19.57 0.99
N ALA A 342 19.05 18.90 1.35
CA ALA A 342 19.08 17.68 2.16
C ALA A 342 19.79 16.54 1.41
N TYR A 343 19.59 16.41 0.10
CA TYR A 343 20.36 15.46 -0.71
C TYR A 343 21.85 15.81 -0.73
N GLU A 344 22.23 17.07 -0.95
CA GLU A 344 23.65 17.50 -0.89
C GLU A 344 24.24 17.19 0.49
N ALA A 345 23.50 17.43 1.57
CA ALA A 345 23.94 17.12 2.93
C ALA A 345 24.13 15.62 3.15
N GLY A 346 23.19 14.79 2.70
CA GLY A 346 23.27 13.33 2.80
C GLY A 346 24.40 12.71 1.97
N ILE A 347 24.68 13.27 0.79
CA ILE A 347 25.80 12.85 -0.06
C ILE A 347 27.14 13.24 0.56
N THR A 348 27.25 14.46 1.09
CA THR A 348 28.52 14.99 1.62
C THR A 348 28.83 14.61 3.05
N GLY A 349 27.80 14.25 3.83
CA GLY A 349 27.88 14.16 5.29
C GLY A 349 28.20 15.50 5.96
N ARG A 350 27.91 16.63 5.31
CA ARG A 350 28.17 18.00 5.82
C ARG A 350 26.87 18.77 5.97
N GLU A 351 26.90 19.78 6.85
CA GLU A 351 25.85 20.79 6.91
C GLU A 351 25.87 21.65 5.65
N VAL A 352 24.70 21.83 5.03
CA VAL A 352 24.51 22.62 3.82
C VAL A 352 23.71 23.87 4.15
N ALA A 353 24.24 25.04 3.80
CA ALA A 353 23.55 26.31 3.96
C ALA A 353 22.47 26.50 2.88
N LEU A 354 21.40 27.20 3.25
CA LEU A 354 20.29 27.59 2.38
C LEU A 354 20.31 29.13 2.20
N PRO A 355 19.98 29.65 1.00
CA PRO A 355 19.58 28.92 -0.20
C PRO A 355 20.71 28.12 -0.86
N LEU A 356 20.34 27.01 -1.51
CA LEU A 356 21.31 26.16 -2.20
C LEU A 356 21.86 26.87 -3.43
N GLY A 357 23.17 27.04 -3.53
CA GLY A 357 23.78 27.72 -4.68
C GLY A 357 23.70 26.89 -5.97
N ALA A 358 23.60 27.56 -7.12
CA ALA A 358 23.53 26.93 -8.46
C ALA A 358 24.74 26.03 -8.83
N LYS A 359 25.84 26.11 -8.08
CA LYS A 359 27.02 25.25 -8.25
C LYS A 359 26.98 23.98 -7.39
N ALA A 360 25.97 23.81 -6.55
CA ALA A 360 25.80 22.58 -5.77
C ALA A 360 25.55 21.40 -6.71
N ARG A 361 26.03 20.21 -6.34
CA ARG A 361 25.95 19.02 -7.20
C ARG A 361 24.52 18.58 -7.43
N THR A 362 23.67 18.77 -6.42
CA THR A 362 22.26 18.36 -6.47
C THR A 362 21.33 19.42 -7.08
N HIS A 363 21.83 20.61 -7.46
CA HIS A 363 21.01 21.69 -8.04
C HIS A 363 20.32 21.25 -9.33
N GLY A 364 21.06 20.58 -10.21
CA GLY A 364 20.54 19.99 -11.46
C GLY A 364 19.75 18.68 -11.28
N GLY A 365 19.58 18.20 -10.05
CA GLY A 365 19.07 16.87 -9.74
C GLY A 365 20.18 15.88 -9.40
N VAL A 366 19.80 14.82 -8.70
CA VAL A 366 20.72 13.75 -8.31
C VAL A 366 20.79 12.70 -9.44
N THR A 367 21.90 11.98 -9.53
CA THR A 367 22.05 10.82 -10.43
C THR A 367 22.49 9.60 -9.60
N PRO A 368 22.38 8.37 -10.13
CA PRO A 368 22.94 7.19 -9.46
C PRO A 368 24.42 7.35 -9.09
N ALA A 369 25.21 8.00 -9.95
CA ALA A 369 26.64 8.24 -9.70
C ALA A 369 26.85 9.19 -8.51
N ILE A 370 26.15 10.33 -8.49
CA ILE A 370 26.21 11.29 -7.38
C ILE A 370 25.71 10.62 -6.08
N TYR A 371 24.63 9.85 -6.16
CA TYR A 371 24.04 9.19 -5.00
C TYR A 371 24.96 8.11 -4.41
N ALA A 372 25.76 7.43 -5.24
CA ALA A 372 26.73 6.43 -4.80
C ALA A 372 27.91 7.02 -4.01
N GLU A 373 28.15 8.33 -4.07
CA GLU A 373 29.18 9.03 -3.28
C GLU A 373 28.83 9.13 -1.79
N ARG A 374 27.55 8.97 -1.42
CA ARG A 374 27.09 9.04 -0.03
C ARG A 374 27.81 8.01 0.82
N LYS A 375 28.00 8.31 2.10
CA LYS A 375 28.45 7.31 3.07
C LYS A 375 27.29 6.35 3.34
N PRO A 376 27.37 5.06 2.97
CA PRO A 376 26.28 4.12 3.24
C PRO A 376 26.07 3.99 4.74
N SER A 377 24.81 3.98 5.16
CA SER A 377 24.46 3.66 6.53
C SER A 377 24.91 2.21 6.77
N LYS A 378 25.68 1.94 7.84
CA LYS A 378 26.05 0.55 8.15
C LYS A 378 24.76 -0.24 8.32
N ALA A 379 24.50 -1.17 7.40
CA ALA A 379 23.39 -2.11 7.54
C ALA A 379 23.44 -2.68 8.96
N ALA A 380 22.32 -2.60 9.69
CA ALA A 380 22.27 -3.09 11.06
C ALA A 380 22.77 -4.55 11.07
N PRO A 381 23.65 -4.93 12.01
CA PRO A 381 24.10 -6.31 12.10
C PRO A 381 22.86 -7.21 12.21
N ARG A 382 22.82 -8.28 11.40
CA ARG A 382 21.75 -9.28 11.45
C ARG A 382 21.50 -9.64 12.92
N PRO A 383 20.27 -9.50 13.46
CA PRO A 383 19.99 -9.93 14.81
C PRO A 383 20.39 -11.40 14.93
N LYS A 384 21.17 -11.73 15.95
CA LYS A 384 21.55 -13.11 16.22
C LYS A 384 20.27 -13.93 16.41
N PRO A 385 20.17 -15.16 15.88
CA PRO A 385 19.04 -16.03 16.15
C PRO A 385 18.82 -16.10 17.66
N VAL A 386 17.65 -15.68 18.12
CA VAL A 386 17.29 -15.82 19.52
C VAL A 386 17.12 -17.31 19.78
N VAL A 387 18.08 -17.89 20.52
CA VAL A 387 17.92 -19.23 21.09
C VAL A 387 16.97 -19.07 22.27
N LEU A 388 15.70 -19.40 22.04
CA LEU A 388 14.66 -19.31 23.06
C LEU A 388 14.86 -20.41 24.13
N PRO A 389 14.53 -20.11 25.40
CA PRO A 389 14.55 -21.10 26.47
C PRO A 389 13.49 -22.19 26.22
N ARG A 390 13.81 -23.42 26.60
CA ARG A 390 12.89 -24.56 26.55
C ARG A 390 11.90 -24.49 27.73
N SER A 391 10.66 -24.05 27.51
CA SER A 391 9.48 -24.54 28.27
C SER A 391 8.09 -24.15 27.71
N SER A 392 7.24 -25.19 27.63
CA SER A 392 5.78 -25.32 27.84
C SER A 392 4.67 -25.07 26.79
N ALA A 393 4.76 -24.22 25.76
CA ALA A 393 3.82 -24.23 24.62
C ALA A 393 4.34 -23.34 23.47
N VAL A 394 4.08 -23.68 22.21
CA VAL A 394 4.46 -22.82 21.08
C VAL A 394 3.57 -21.59 21.05
N ARG A 395 4.18 -20.41 21.13
CA ARG A 395 3.48 -19.13 21.12
C ARG A 395 3.24 -18.67 19.68
N VAL A 396 1.99 -18.53 19.28
CA VAL A 396 1.57 -18.13 17.94
C VAL A 396 1.13 -16.66 17.96
N GLY A 397 1.63 -15.87 17.02
CA GLY A 397 1.21 -14.48 16.81
C GLY A 397 0.40 -14.35 15.52
N LEU A 398 -0.75 -13.68 15.56
CA LEU A 398 -1.62 -13.51 14.39
C LEU A 398 -1.55 -12.08 13.83
N ILE A 399 -1.44 -11.93 12.53
CA ILE A 399 -1.39 -10.64 11.83
C ILE A 399 -2.44 -10.67 10.71
N GLY A 400 -3.45 -9.80 10.78
CA GLY A 400 -4.59 -9.81 9.86
C GLY A 400 -5.76 -10.60 10.46
N LEU A 401 -6.72 -9.89 11.06
CA LEU A 401 -7.92 -10.42 11.70
C LEU A 401 -9.16 -10.16 10.84
N ASP A 402 -9.01 -10.24 9.53
CA ASP A 402 -10.04 -10.01 8.52
C ASP A 402 -10.45 -11.30 7.77
N THR A 403 -9.93 -12.44 8.21
CA THR A 403 -10.26 -13.78 7.70
C THR A 403 -10.93 -14.64 8.77
N THR A 404 -11.73 -15.63 8.33
CA THR A 404 -12.31 -16.64 9.22
C THR A 404 -11.24 -17.53 9.86
N HIS A 405 -10.05 -17.66 9.27
CA HIS A 405 -8.94 -18.41 9.88
C HIS A 405 -8.49 -17.82 11.23
N ALA A 406 -8.63 -16.51 11.47
CA ALA A 406 -8.21 -15.92 12.73
C ALA A 406 -8.97 -16.49 13.95
N PRO A 407 -10.32 -16.43 14.00
CA PRO A 407 -11.06 -17.08 15.08
C PRO A 407 -10.97 -18.61 15.02
N THR A 408 -11.00 -19.24 13.83
CA THR A 408 -10.92 -20.70 13.70
C THR A 408 -9.59 -21.26 14.24
N PHE A 409 -8.45 -20.68 13.90
CA PHE A 409 -7.15 -21.13 14.42
C PHE A 409 -7.02 -20.84 15.91
N THR A 410 -7.55 -19.70 16.38
CA THR A 410 -7.57 -19.42 17.82
C THR A 410 -8.38 -20.48 18.58
N ASP A 411 -9.56 -20.85 18.08
CA ASP A 411 -10.38 -21.92 18.66
C ASP A 411 -9.65 -23.27 18.69
N LEU A 412 -9.10 -23.69 17.54
CA LEU A 412 -8.36 -24.94 17.43
C LEU A 412 -7.19 -25.02 18.41
N LEU A 413 -6.54 -23.90 18.73
CA LEU A 413 -5.41 -23.86 19.67
C LEU A 413 -5.82 -23.63 21.14
N HIS A 414 -7.00 -23.07 21.41
CA HIS A 414 -7.40 -22.66 22.76
C HIS A 414 -8.49 -23.53 23.39
N ASN A 415 -9.29 -24.25 22.60
CA ASN A 415 -10.52 -24.90 23.06
C ASN A 415 -10.40 -26.43 23.09
N PRO A 416 -10.11 -27.05 24.25
CA PRO A 416 -10.06 -28.52 24.39
C PRO A 416 -11.39 -29.23 24.12
N GLY A 417 -12.51 -28.52 24.08
CA GLY A 417 -13.82 -29.06 23.73
C GLY A 417 -14.06 -29.14 22.22
N ASN A 418 -13.18 -28.56 21.39
CA ASN A 418 -13.23 -28.73 19.95
C ASN A 418 -12.70 -30.15 19.59
N PRO A 419 -13.45 -30.97 18.82
CA PRO A 419 -13.00 -32.31 18.45
C PRO A 419 -11.69 -32.32 17.65
N ASP A 420 -11.38 -31.22 16.97
CA ASP A 420 -10.15 -31.03 16.20
C ASP A 420 -9.09 -30.20 16.95
N HIS A 421 -9.22 -30.02 18.27
CA HIS A 421 -8.29 -29.25 19.08
C HIS A 421 -6.83 -29.69 18.90
N ILE A 422 -5.93 -28.73 18.70
CA ILE A 422 -4.49 -28.94 18.52
C ILE A 422 -3.75 -28.49 19.79
N PRO A 423 -3.31 -29.41 20.67
CA PRO A 423 -2.68 -29.06 21.94
C PRO A 423 -1.21 -28.68 21.76
N GLY A 424 -0.68 -27.83 22.65
CA GLY A 424 0.75 -27.52 22.71
C GLY A 424 1.18 -26.27 21.94
N ALA A 425 0.23 -25.53 21.36
CA ALA A 425 0.41 -24.18 20.86
C ALA A 425 -0.72 -23.27 21.35
N GLN A 426 -0.47 -21.97 21.43
CA GLN A 426 -1.46 -20.99 21.85
C GLN A 426 -1.25 -19.67 21.12
N VAL A 427 -2.33 -19.02 20.67
CA VAL A 427 -2.28 -17.62 20.23
C VAL A 427 -2.03 -16.70 21.42
N VAL A 428 -0.94 -15.92 21.40
CA VAL A 428 -0.52 -15.05 22.52
C VAL A 428 -0.56 -13.56 22.20
N ALA A 429 -0.69 -13.19 20.94
CA ALA A 429 -0.73 -11.80 20.48
C ALA A 429 -1.37 -11.73 19.09
N ALA A 430 -2.09 -10.63 18.82
CA ALA A 430 -2.65 -10.39 17.51
C ALA A 430 -2.57 -8.93 17.08
N PHE A 431 -2.47 -8.68 15.78
CA PHE A 431 -2.59 -7.36 15.16
C PHE A 431 -3.75 -7.37 14.15
N PRO A 432 -4.73 -6.46 14.25
CA PRO A 432 -5.95 -6.51 13.44
C PRO A 432 -5.73 -6.40 11.93
N GLY A 433 -4.87 -5.49 11.48
CA GLY A 433 -4.65 -5.26 10.04
C GLY A 433 -5.94 -4.99 9.25
N GLY A 434 -6.01 -5.58 8.05
CA GLY A 434 -7.15 -5.48 7.12
C GLY A 434 -7.01 -4.40 6.04
N SER A 435 -7.88 -4.51 5.04
CA SER A 435 -7.92 -3.66 3.84
C SER A 435 -9.26 -2.92 3.75
N TRP A 436 -9.21 -1.60 3.90
CA TRP A 436 -10.41 -0.76 3.91
C TRP A 436 -11.03 -0.53 2.52
N ASP A 437 -10.29 -0.82 1.46
CA ASP A 437 -10.75 -0.79 0.07
C ASP A 437 -11.38 -2.13 -0.38
N MET A 438 -11.49 -3.10 0.54
CA MET A 438 -12.06 -4.42 0.29
C MET A 438 -13.16 -4.71 1.31
N ASP A 439 -14.42 -4.58 0.90
CA ASP A 439 -15.60 -4.64 1.78
C ASP A 439 -15.62 -5.85 2.72
N ILE A 440 -15.28 -7.04 2.21
CA ILE A 440 -15.24 -8.27 2.99
C ILE A 440 -14.16 -8.22 4.08
N SER A 441 -13.01 -7.60 3.80
CA SER A 441 -11.95 -7.42 4.81
C SER A 441 -12.40 -6.40 5.84
N ALA A 442 -12.80 -5.19 5.39
CA ALA A 442 -13.22 -4.08 6.24
C ALA A 442 -14.37 -4.45 7.21
N SER A 443 -15.34 -5.24 6.74
CA SER A 443 -16.48 -5.67 7.55
C SER A 443 -16.14 -6.71 8.62
N ARG A 444 -15.06 -7.47 8.44
CA ARG A 444 -14.67 -8.59 9.33
C ARG A 444 -13.74 -8.16 10.45
N VAL A 445 -12.82 -7.22 10.20
CA VAL A 445 -11.77 -6.80 11.17
C VAL A 445 -12.33 -6.56 12.56
N GLY A 446 -13.37 -5.73 12.67
CA GLY A 446 -13.93 -5.34 13.97
C GLY A 446 -14.53 -6.52 14.74
N GLY A 447 -15.28 -7.39 14.05
CA GLY A 447 -15.94 -8.54 14.65
C GLY A 447 -14.95 -9.60 15.13
N PHE A 448 -14.02 -10.01 14.27
CA PHE A 448 -13.03 -11.02 14.65
C PHE A 448 -12.02 -10.49 15.67
N THR A 449 -11.64 -9.22 15.61
CA THR A 449 -10.80 -8.61 16.66
C THR A 449 -11.49 -8.65 18.02
N ALA A 450 -12.79 -8.33 18.07
CA ALA A 450 -13.57 -8.44 19.30
C ALA A 450 -13.66 -9.89 19.77
N GLU A 451 -13.90 -10.85 18.88
CA GLU A 451 -13.94 -12.27 19.24
C GLU A 451 -12.60 -12.75 19.84
N LEU A 452 -11.46 -12.48 19.21
CA LEU A 452 -10.15 -12.86 19.73
C LEU A 452 -9.86 -12.25 21.11
N ARG A 453 -10.19 -10.97 21.29
CA ARG A 453 -9.98 -10.26 22.56
C ARG A 453 -10.93 -10.75 23.65
N ASP A 454 -12.22 -10.82 23.35
CA ASP A 454 -13.27 -10.96 24.37
C ASP A 454 -13.54 -12.44 24.70
N LYS A 455 -13.47 -13.35 23.71
CA LYS A 455 -13.71 -14.78 23.90
C LYS A 455 -12.45 -15.53 24.31
N TYR A 456 -11.32 -15.22 23.66
CA TYR A 456 -10.07 -15.97 23.83
C TYR A 456 -9.01 -15.22 24.65
N GLY A 457 -9.27 -13.98 25.06
CA GLY A 457 -8.35 -13.18 25.88
C GLY A 457 -7.05 -12.79 25.16
N VAL A 458 -7.02 -12.83 23.82
CA VAL A 458 -5.80 -12.56 23.04
C VAL A 458 -5.48 -11.06 23.07
N PRO A 459 -4.29 -10.64 23.52
CA PRO A 459 -3.85 -9.25 23.46
C PRO A 459 -3.77 -8.72 22.03
N ILE A 460 -4.41 -7.56 21.80
CA ILE A 460 -4.36 -6.86 20.52
C ILE A 460 -3.25 -5.81 20.57
N LEU A 461 -2.19 -6.01 19.80
CA LEU A 461 -0.99 -5.16 19.80
C LEU A 461 -1.07 -4.07 18.73
N ALA A 462 -0.25 -3.04 18.92
CA ALA A 462 -0.27 -1.83 18.09
C ALA A 462 0.35 -2.03 16.69
N SER A 463 1.16 -3.08 16.48
CA SER A 463 1.83 -3.32 15.20
C SER A 463 2.16 -4.80 14.93
N PRO A 464 2.33 -5.21 13.67
CA PRO A 464 2.84 -6.52 13.26
C PRO A 464 4.18 -6.92 13.92
N GLU A 465 5.08 -5.95 14.07
CA GLU A 465 6.40 -6.11 14.70
C GLU A 465 6.28 -6.51 16.16
N ALA A 466 5.37 -5.83 16.90
CA ALA A 466 5.11 -6.15 18.30
C ALA A 466 4.56 -7.58 18.46
N VAL A 467 3.75 -8.06 17.51
CA VAL A 467 3.28 -9.45 17.49
C VAL A 467 4.45 -10.41 17.29
N ALA A 468 5.32 -10.16 16.32
CA ALA A 468 6.48 -11.01 16.04
C ALA A 468 7.48 -11.05 17.22
N ASP A 469 7.63 -9.95 17.95
CA ASP A 469 8.50 -9.90 19.14
C ASP A 469 7.91 -10.71 20.30
N ALA A 470 6.58 -10.81 20.39
CA ALA A 470 5.86 -11.49 21.47
C ALA A 470 5.69 -13.01 21.28
N CYS A 471 5.88 -13.56 20.08
CA CYS A 471 5.59 -14.96 19.75
C CYS A 471 6.82 -15.78 19.32
N ASP A 472 6.62 -17.09 19.09
CA ASP A 472 7.63 -18.01 18.56
C ASP A 472 7.45 -18.23 17.05
N VAL A 473 6.21 -18.22 16.56
CA VAL A 473 5.83 -18.36 15.15
C VAL A 473 4.81 -17.28 14.80
N VAL A 474 4.94 -16.66 13.63
CA VAL A 474 4.02 -15.63 13.13
C VAL A 474 3.10 -16.24 12.06
N PHE A 475 1.82 -15.92 12.11
CA PHE A 475 0.83 -16.28 11.11
C PHE A 475 0.27 -14.99 10.51
N ILE A 476 0.58 -14.75 9.24
CA ILE A 476 -0.01 -13.68 8.44
C ILE A 476 -1.26 -14.25 7.79
N LEU A 477 -2.42 -13.77 8.25
CA LEU A 477 -3.74 -14.30 7.95
C LEU A 477 -4.61 -13.32 7.18
N SER A 478 -4.08 -12.20 6.67
CA SER A 478 -4.95 -11.26 5.97
C SER A 478 -5.65 -11.94 4.81
N CYS A 479 -6.96 -11.71 4.65
CA CYS A 479 -7.64 -12.28 3.50
C CYS A 479 -7.19 -11.59 2.20
N ASP A 480 -6.59 -10.41 2.29
CA ASP A 480 -6.09 -9.67 1.14
C ASP A 480 -4.64 -10.02 0.82
N GLY A 481 -4.45 -10.88 -0.19
CA GLY A 481 -3.12 -11.30 -0.66
C GLY A 481 -2.21 -10.17 -1.15
N ARG A 482 -2.76 -8.98 -1.46
CA ARG A 482 -1.97 -7.77 -1.82
C ARG A 482 -1.18 -7.22 -0.64
N THR A 483 -1.56 -7.56 0.60
CA THR A 483 -0.95 -7.03 1.81
C THR A 483 0.21 -7.89 2.31
N HIS A 484 0.23 -9.18 1.94
CA HIS A 484 1.18 -10.18 2.44
C HIS A 484 2.66 -9.80 2.25
N PRO A 485 3.12 -9.25 1.12
CA PRO A 485 4.51 -8.83 0.99
C PRO A 485 4.92 -7.78 2.04
N GLY A 486 4.01 -6.88 2.40
CA GLY A 486 4.25 -5.85 3.41
C GLY A 486 4.21 -6.36 4.83
N LEU A 487 3.19 -7.14 5.15
CA LEU A 487 3.09 -7.82 6.44
C LEU A 487 4.28 -8.74 6.66
N PHE A 488 4.71 -9.50 5.64
CA PHE A 488 5.88 -10.37 5.74
C PHE A 488 7.16 -9.57 5.99
N ARG A 489 7.35 -8.44 5.31
CA ARG A 489 8.52 -7.59 5.54
C ARG A 489 8.59 -7.04 6.96
N SER A 490 7.45 -6.70 7.57
CA SER A 490 7.42 -6.20 8.95
C SER A 490 7.98 -7.21 9.97
N VAL A 491 7.87 -8.51 9.67
CA VAL A 491 8.27 -9.58 10.60
C VAL A 491 9.52 -10.36 10.16
N ALA A 492 9.90 -10.29 8.88
CA ALA A 492 11.08 -10.95 8.35
C ALA A 492 12.36 -10.41 9.01
N GLY A 493 13.31 -11.30 9.29
CA GLY A 493 14.56 -10.94 9.98
C GLY A 493 14.46 -10.77 11.49
N ARG A 494 13.28 -10.93 12.10
CA ARG A 494 13.12 -10.90 13.57
C ARG A 494 13.38 -12.26 14.24
N GLY A 495 13.91 -13.23 13.49
CA GLY A 495 14.20 -14.58 13.97
C GLY A 495 12.96 -15.45 14.18
N ARG A 496 11.79 -15.04 13.68
CA ARG A 496 10.55 -15.83 13.73
C ARG A 496 10.27 -16.50 12.37
N PRO A 497 9.96 -17.80 12.34
CA PRO A 497 9.37 -18.46 11.19
C PRO A 497 7.93 -17.95 10.96
N VAL A 498 7.48 -17.95 9.70
CA VAL A 498 6.23 -17.30 9.29
C VAL A 498 5.36 -18.23 8.46
N PHE A 499 4.10 -18.38 8.85
CA PHE A 499 3.03 -18.90 8.01
C PHE A 499 2.39 -17.74 7.25
N ILE A 500 2.13 -17.90 5.95
CA ILE A 500 1.38 -16.93 5.14
C ILE A 500 0.16 -17.64 4.57
N ASP A 501 -1.01 -17.08 4.86
CA ASP A 501 -2.29 -17.58 4.40
C ASP A 501 -2.50 -17.36 2.88
N LYS A 502 -3.55 -17.96 2.33
CA LYS A 502 -3.79 -18.01 0.89
C LYS A 502 -4.75 -16.91 0.41
N PRO A 503 -4.49 -16.30 -0.77
CA PRO A 503 -3.29 -16.49 -1.59
C PRO A 503 -2.05 -15.81 -0.96
N MET A 504 -0.90 -16.49 -1.00
CA MET A 504 0.35 -15.92 -0.44
C MET A 504 0.72 -14.60 -1.11
N ALA A 505 0.40 -14.47 -2.40
CA ALA A 505 0.55 -13.28 -3.22
C ALA A 505 -0.45 -13.34 -4.39
N VAL A 506 -0.74 -12.18 -4.99
CA VAL A 506 -1.59 -12.06 -6.20
C VAL A 506 -0.80 -11.82 -7.48
N SER A 507 0.51 -12.09 -7.46
CA SER A 507 1.38 -12.09 -8.63
C SER A 507 2.65 -12.89 -8.35
N SER A 508 3.25 -13.48 -9.39
CA SER A 508 4.53 -14.19 -9.22
C SER A 508 5.63 -13.26 -8.71
N GLY A 509 5.64 -12.01 -9.16
CA GLY A 509 6.62 -11.01 -8.69
C GLY A 509 6.52 -10.70 -7.20
N ASP A 510 5.32 -10.73 -6.61
CA ASP A 510 5.15 -10.57 -5.15
C ASP A 510 5.57 -11.82 -4.38
N ALA A 511 5.25 -13.01 -4.89
CA ALA A 511 5.70 -14.27 -4.31
C ALA A 511 7.23 -14.39 -4.31
N ASP A 512 7.87 -14.02 -5.42
CA ASP A 512 9.33 -13.97 -5.54
C ASP A 512 9.95 -13.00 -4.53
N ARG A 513 9.33 -11.83 -4.33
CA ARG A 513 9.78 -10.85 -3.32
C ARG A 513 9.71 -11.41 -1.90
N ILE A 514 8.63 -12.09 -1.54
CA ILE A 514 8.47 -12.75 -0.23
C ILE A 514 9.61 -13.75 -0.02
N TYR A 515 9.82 -14.66 -0.97
CA TYR A 515 10.86 -15.68 -0.83
C TYR A 515 12.29 -15.14 -0.93
N ALA A 516 12.54 -14.12 -1.74
CA ALA A 516 13.81 -13.43 -1.80
C ALA A 516 14.15 -12.79 -0.43
N LEU A 517 13.18 -12.11 0.19
CA LEU A 517 13.35 -11.52 1.52
C LEU A 517 13.51 -12.59 2.61
N ALA A 518 12.76 -13.69 2.52
CA ALA A 518 12.90 -14.84 3.41
C ALA A 518 14.33 -15.40 3.37
N LYS A 519 14.87 -15.60 2.17
CA LYS A 519 16.25 -16.04 1.95
C LYS A 519 17.28 -15.03 2.47
N GLN A 520 17.06 -13.73 2.23
CA GLN A 520 17.95 -12.66 2.67
C GLN A 520 18.06 -12.58 4.19
N THR A 521 16.93 -12.76 4.88
CA THR A 521 16.83 -12.61 6.33
C THR A 521 17.01 -13.92 7.09
N GLY A 522 17.00 -15.07 6.40
CA GLY A 522 16.98 -16.39 7.02
C GLY A 522 15.64 -16.74 7.67
N THR A 523 14.57 -16.00 7.37
CA THR A 523 13.22 -16.31 7.84
C THR A 523 12.67 -17.52 7.11
N LYS A 524 12.26 -18.56 7.87
CA LYS A 524 11.56 -19.71 7.33
C LYS A 524 10.12 -19.34 6.99
N VAL A 525 9.64 -19.71 5.81
CA VAL A 525 8.29 -19.41 5.33
C VAL A 525 7.57 -20.71 4.97
N PHE A 526 6.30 -20.80 5.34
CA PHE A 526 5.39 -21.85 4.89
C PHE A 526 4.06 -21.23 4.47
N ALA A 527 3.50 -21.68 3.36
CA ALA A 527 2.19 -21.26 2.90
C ALA A 527 1.53 -22.48 2.26
N SER A 528 0.35 -22.87 2.74
CA SER A 528 -0.39 -23.98 2.14
C SER A 528 -1.89 -23.72 2.24
N SER A 529 -2.65 -24.23 1.28
CA SER A 529 -4.11 -24.23 1.39
C SER A 529 -4.58 -25.38 2.25
N ALA A 530 -5.57 -25.13 3.13
CA ALA A 530 -6.28 -26.18 3.85
C ALA A 530 -6.83 -27.29 2.93
N PHE A 531 -7.23 -26.94 1.69
CA PHE A 531 -7.82 -27.90 0.74
C PHE A 531 -6.85 -28.98 0.28
N ARG A 532 -5.52 -28.78 0.38
CA ARG A 532 -4.54 -29.86 0.17
C ARG A 532 -4.71 -31.02 1.14
N TYR A 533 -5.25 -30.73 2.32
CA TYR A 533 -5.37 -31.66 3.42
C TYR A 533 -6.78 -32.25 3.56
N ALA A 534 -7.63 -32.07 2.56
CA ALA A 534 -8.94 -32.70 2.49
C ALA A 534 -8.84 -34.21 2.63
N ASP A 535 -9.71 -34.80 3.46
CA ASP A 535 -9.61 -36.21 3.83
C ASP A 535 -9.65 -37.13 2.61
N GLY A 536 -10.58 -36.87 1.70
CA GLY A 536 -10.71 -37.60 0.44
C GLY A 536 -9.47 -37.49 -0.44
N LEU A 537 -8.89 -36.30 -0.57
CA LEU A 537 -7.71 -36.07 -1.42
C LEU A 537 -6.47 -36.74 -0.85
N VAL A 538 -6.25 -36.60 0.46
CA VAL A 538 -5.15 -37.26 1.17
C VAL A 538 -5.24 -38.78 1.02
N ALA A 539 -6.42 -39.35 1.24
CA ALA A 539 -6.65 -40.79 1.13
C ALA A 539 -6.43 -41.29 -0.30
N ALA A 540 -6.98 -40.60 -1.31
CA ALA A 540 -6.81 -40.96 -2.72
C ALA A 540 -5.34 -40.95 -3.14
N LEU A 541 -4.58 -39.89 -2.81
CA LEU A 541 -3.17 -39.79 -3.17
C LEU A 541 -2.31 -40.81 -2.44
N ALA A 542 -2.61 -41.12 -1.18
CA ALA A 542 -1.93 -42.17 -0.42
C ALA A 542 -2.17 -43.56 -1.04
N ASP A 543 -3.40 -43.87 -1.44
CA ASP A 543 -3.77 -45.14 -2.07
C ASP A 543 -3.11 -45.31 -3.46
N ILE A 544 -3.14 -44.26 -4.30
CA ILE A 544 -2.44 -44.22 -5.60
C ILE A 544 -0.96 -44.53 -5.42
N ARG A 545 -0.32 -43.88 -4.43
CA ARG A 545 1.10 -44.07 -4.14
C ARG A 545 1.41 -45.47 -3.61
N ALA A 546 0.60 -45.99 -2.70
CA ALA A 546 0.75 -47.34 -2.16
C ALA A 546 0.58 -48.42 -3.25
N SER A 547 -0.31 -48.17 -4.20
CA SER A 547 -0.62 -49.07 -5.32
C SER A 547 0.36 -48.95 -6.50
N GLY A 548 1.27 -47.97 -6.48
CA GLY A 548 2.22 -47.70 -7.56
C GLY A 548 1.56 -47.21 -8.86
N GLU A 549 0.38 -46.60 -8.76
CA GLU A 549 -0.36 -46.07 -9.91
C GLU A 549 0.26 -44.76 -10.43
N THR A 550 0.17 -44.53 -11.74
CA THR A 550 0.63 -43.30 -12.37
C THR A 550 -0.55 -42.40 -12.73
N ILE A 551 -0.56 -41.17 -12.24
CA ILE A 551 -1.59 -40.17 -12.55
C ILE A 551 -1.40 -39.67 -14.00
N LYS A 552 -2.47 -39.73 -14.80
CA LYS A 552 -2.50 -39.33 -16.22
C LYS A 552 -3.05 -37.92 -16.42
N THR A 553 -4.12 -37.58 -15.71
CA THR A 553 -4.74 -36.25 -15.74
C THR A 553 -5.48 -35.99 -14.42
N CYS A 554 -5.78 -34.72 -14.18
CA CYS A 554 -6.55 -34.25 -13.05
C CYS A 554 -7.48 -33.13 -13.51
N THR A 555 -8.75 -33.18 -13.09
CA THR A 555 -9.69 -32.06 -13.22
C THR A 555 -10.07 -31.57 -11.85
N VAL A 556 -9.84 -30.29 -11.57
CA VAL A 556 -10.22 -29.66 -10.30
C VAL A 556 -11.38 -28.71 -10.54
N ARG A 557 -12.49 -28.93 -9.86
CA ARG A 557 -13.59 -27.95 -9.79
C ARG A 557 -13.42 -27.14 -8.51
N TYR A 558 -13.60 -25.83 -8.61
CA TYR A 558 -13.48 -24.90 -7.49
C TYR A 558 -14.54 -23.81 -7.57
N TRP A 559 -14.77 -23.12 -6.45
CA TRP A 559 -15.66 -21.97 -6.43
C TRP A 559 -15.03 -20.80 -7.19
N GLY A 560 -15.52 -20.50 -8.39
CA GLY A 560 -15.00 -19.43 -9.25
C GLY A 560 -15.44 -18.02 -8.86
N GLN A 561 -15.61 -17.71 -7.56
CA GLN A 561 -16.00 -16.36 -7.16
C GLN A 561 -14.85 -15.38 -7.44
N VAL A 562 -15.18 -14.31 -8.17
CA VAL A 562 -14.25 -13.21 -8.44
C VAL A 562 -14.30 -12.19 -7.32
N GLN A 563 -13.14 -11.89 -6.75
CA GLN A 563 -12.96 -10.78 -5.82
C GLN A 563 -12.20 -9.67 -6.55
N PRO A 564 -12.81 -8.49 -6.82
CA PRO A 564 -12.25 -7.47 -7.70
C PRO A 564 -10.81 -7.03 -7.37
N THR A 565 -10.44 -7.08 -6.09
CA THR A 565 -9.12 -6.67 -5.60
C THR A 565 -8.04 -7.75 -5.75
N GLN A 566 -8.41 -9.00 -6.04
CA GLN A 566 -7.47 -10.13 -6.04
C GLN A 566 -7.13 -10.63 -7.44
N GLY A 567 -7.79 -10.10 -8.48
CA GLY A 567 -7.80 -10.72 -9.80
C GLY A 567 -8.96 -11.70 -9.96
N ARG A 568 -9.06 -12.29 -11.15
CA ARG A 568 -10.11 -13.23 -11.51
C ARG A 568 -9.91 -14.60 -10.86
N PHE A 569 -8.70 -15.14 -10.88
CA PHE A 569 -8.43 -16.54 -10.54
C PHE A 569 -7.83 -16.73 -9.16
N PHE A 570 -7.25 -15.71 -8.54
CA PHE A 570 -6.53 -15.88 -7.27
C PHE A 570 -7.43 -16.16 -6.07
N TRP A 571 -8.66 -15.64 -6.02
CA TRP A 571 -9.46 -15.62 -4.80
C TRP A 571 -9.74 -17.02 -4.24
N TYR A 572 -10.56 -17.82 -4.93
CA TYR A 572 -10.77 -19.23 -4.58
C TYR A 572 -10.07 -20.19 -5.55
N GLY A 573 -9.62 -19.72 -6.72
CA GLY A 573 -8.83 -20.54 -7.63
C GLY A 573 -7.46 -20.92 -7.06
N ILE A 574 -6.96 -20.20 -6.04
CA ILE A 574 -5.81 -20.65 -5.25
C ILE A 574 -6.01 -22.03 -4.65
N HIS A 575 -7.19 -22.34 -4.10
CA HIS A 575 -7.49 -23.66 -3.56
C HIS A 575 -7.48 -24.72 -4.67
N GLY A 576 -8.02 -24.39 -5.84
CA GLY A 576 -8.01 -25.27 -7.00
C GLY A 576 -6.59 -25.58 -7.50
N ALA A 577 -5.75 -24.55 -7.60
CA ALA A 577 -4.35 -24.68 -8.01
C ALA A 577 -3.54 -25.51 -7.01
N GLU A 578 -3.78 -25.33 -5.70
CA GLU A 578 -3.13 -26.08 -4.64
C GLU A 578 -3.48 -27.58 -4.69
N MET A 579 -4.76 -27.92 -4.85
CA MET A 579 -5.19 -29.32 -5.02
C MET A 579 -4.63 -29.93 -6.31
N LEU A 580 -4.58 -29.14 -7.39
CA LEU A 580 -4.03 -29.59 -8.68
C LEU A 580 -2.54 -29.93 -8.55
N LEU A 581 -1.74 -29.08 -7.92
CA LEU A 581 -0.30 -29.31 -7.76
C LEU A 581 0.00 -30.41 -6.73
N ALA A 582 -0.80 -30.53 -5.67
CA ALA A 582 -0.71 -31.68 -4.76
C ALA A 582 -0.97 -33.01 -5.49
N THR A 583 -1.77 -33.00 -6.56
CA THR A 583 -2.11 -34.20 -7.36
C THR A 583 -1.13 -34.44 -8.50
N MET A 584 -0.89 -33.44 -9.34
CA MET A 584 -0.11 -33.56 -10.57
C MET A 584 1.40 -33.43 -10.33
N GLY A 585 1.80 -32.78 -9.23
CA GLY A 585 3.15 -32.33 -8.97
C GLY A 585 3.49 -31.05 -9.75
N LYS A 586 4.75 -30.64 -9.59
CA LYS A 586 5.39 -29.55 -10.33
C LYS A 586 5.59 -29.88 -11.82
N GLY A 587 5.84 -28.85 -12.62
CA GLY A 587 6.14 -28.96 -14.04
C GLY A 587 5.09 -28.33 -14.97
N ILE A 588 4.44 -27.24 -14.60
CA ILE A 588 3.56 -26.50 -15.50
C ILE A 588 4.39 -25.88 -16.63
N LYS A 589 3.95 -26.12 -17.87
CA LYS A 589 4.60 -25.61 -19.09
C LYS A 589 3.83 -24.48 -19.72
N THR A 590 2.52 -24.65 -19.90
CA THR A 590 1.67 -23.65 -20.56
C THR A 590 0.27 -23.66 -19.99
N VAL A 591 -0.35 -22.48 -19.99
CA VAL A 591 -1.70 -22.24 -19.50
C VAL A 591 -2.54 -21.57 -20.59
N GLU A 592 -3.78 -22.02 -20.73
CA GLU A 592 -4.85 -21.37 -21.50
C GLU A 592 -6.01 -21.12 -20.54
N ALA A 593 -6.60 -19.94 -20.59
CA ALA A 593 -7.71 -19.57 -19.72
C ALA A 593 -8.80 -18.87 -20.52
N GLN A 594 -10.05 -19.27 -20.29
CA GLN A 594 -11.23 -18.70 -20.94
C GLN A 594 -12.45 -18.79 -20.03
N THR A 595 -13.47 -17.99 -20.33
CA THR A 595 -14.78 -18.09 -19.67
C THR A 595 -15.81 -18.61 -20.67
N VAL A 596 -16.54 -19.65 -20.27
CA VAL A 596 -17.64 -20.22 -21.03
C VAL A 596 -18.88 -20.21 -20.15
N GLY A 597 -19.80 -19.28 -20.44
CA GLY A 597 -20.98 -19.07 -19.60
C GLY A 597 -20.60 -18.61 -18.19
N VAL A 598 -20.91 -19.43 -17.19
CA VAL A 598 -20.62 -19.18 -15.75
C VAL A 598 -19.41 -19.96 -15.23
N GLU A 599 -18.66 -20.62 -16.13
CA GLU A 599 -17.47 -21.38 -15.80
C GLU A 599 -16.21 -20.70 -16.35
N ASP A 600 -15.20 -20.59 -15.51
CA ASP A 600 -13.82 -20.31 -15.89
C ASP A 600 -13.07 -21.62 -16.13
N ILE A 601 -12.56 -21.81 -17.35
CA ILE A 601 -11.83 -23.01 -17.76
C ILE A 601 -10.36 -22.65 -17.90
N ILE A 602 -9.50 -23.32 -17.12
CA ILE A 602 -8.04 -23.19 -17.19
C ILE A 602 -7.47 -24.53 -17.63
N ASP A 603 -6.96 -24.58 -18.86
CA ASP A 603 -6.33 -25.74 -19.46
C ASP A 603 -4.81 -25.68 -19.30
N ILE A 604 -4.23 -26.75 -18.76
CA ILE A 604 -2.84 -26.77 -18.31
C ILE A 604 -2.11 -27.91 -19.02
N ARG A 605 -0.92 -27.61 -19.60
CA ARG A 605 0.01 -28.64 -20.07
C ARG A 605 1.23 -28.68 -19.18
N HIS A 606 1.63 -29.90 -18.83
CA HIS A 606 2.80 -30.19 -18.02
C HIS A 606 4.04 -30.44 -18.88
N THR A 607 5.23 -30.27 -18.31
CA THR A 607 6.52 -30.45 -18.98
C THR A 607 6.76 -31.89 -19.40
N ASP A 608 6.17 -32.85 -18.69
CA ASP A 608 6.19 -34.29 -19.00
C ASP A 608 5.15 -34.73 -20.04
N GLY A 609 4.37 -33.79 -20.59
CA GLY A 609 3.36 -34.04 -21.61
C GLY A 609 1.96 -34.33 -21.08
N ARG A 610 1.78 -34.50 -19.76
CA ARG A 610 0.44 -34.64 -19.15
C ARG A 610 -0.38 -33.36 -19.31
N ARG A 611 -1.69 -33.49 -19.16
CA ARG A 611 -2.64 -32.38 -19.16
C ARG A 611 -3.46 -32.41 -17.89
N SER A 612 -3.95 -31.25 -17.47
CA SER A 612 -4.90 -31.11 -16.37
C SER A 612 -5.78 -29.90 -16.62
N ARG A 613 -6.88 -29.80 -15.89
CA ARG A 613 -7.86 -28.73 -16.04
C ARG A 613 -8.33 -28.21 -14.69
N MET A 614 -8.53 -26.91 -14.57
CA MET A 614 -9.30 -26.31 -13.50
C MET A 614 -10.59 -25.71 -14.06
N ILE A 615 -11.70 -25.88 -13.35
CA ILE A 615 -13.02 -25.34 -13.71
C ILE A 615 -13.57 -24.57 -12.52
N GLY A 616 -13.65 -23.25 -12.64
CA GLY A 616 -14.17 -22.35 -11.62
C GLY A 616 -15.62 -22.00 -11.91
N HIS A 617 -16.57 -22.49 -11.11
CA HIS A 617 -17.98 -22.17 -11.30
C HIS A 617 -18.42 -21.00 -10.40
N HIS A 618 -19.06 -19.98 -10.97
CA HIS A 618 -19.25 -18.69 -10.28
C HIS A 618 -20.30 -18.70 -9.17
N HIS A 619 -21.14 -19.74 -9.06
CA HIS A 619 -22.38 -19.67 -8.28
C HIS A 619 -22.65 -20.80 -7.27
N ASP A 620 -21.92 -21.91 -7.28
CA ASP A 620 -22.32 -23.13 -6.55
C ASP A 620 -21.35 -23.56 -5.43
N GLY A 621 -20.35 -22.73 -5.09
CA GLY A 621 -19.47 -22.96 -3.95
C GLY A 621 -18.67 -24.27 -3.99
N THR A 622 -18.62 -24.95 -5.13
CA THR A 622 -18.25 -26.36 -5.22
C THR A 622 -16.73 -26.55 -5.28
N PHE A 623 -16.22 -27.56 -4.56
CA PHE A 623 -14.84 -28.02 -4.66
C PHE A 623 -14.82 -29.54 -4.86
N SER A 624 -14.18 -30.01 -5.93
CA SER A 624 -13.98 -31.44 -6.17
C SER A 624 -12.74 -31.70 -7.02
N VAL A 625 -12.20 -32.91 -6.92
CA VAL A 625 -11.04 -33.34 -7.70
C VAL A 625 -11.37 -34.67 -8.37
N SER A 626 -11.21 -34.76 -9.69
CA SER A 626 -11.30 -36.01 -10.43
C SER A 626 -9.90 -36.40 -10.93
N ILE A 627 -9.41 -37.56 -10.51
CA ILE A 627 -8.06 -38.05 -10.78
C ILE A 627 -8.15 -39.29 -11.68
N GLU A 628 -7.55 -39.22 -12.86
CA GLU A 628 -7.43 -40.37 -13.75
C GLU A 628 -6.03 -40.96 -13.64
N THR A 629 -5.92 -42.24 -13.34
CA THR A 629 -4.68 -43.00 -13.30
C THR A 629 -4.58 -43.95 -14.50
N ASN A 630 -3.49 -44.69 -14.61
CA ASN A 630 -3.38 -45.80 -15.57
C ASN A 630 -4.30 -47.00 -15.26
N ARG A 631 -5.07 -46.99 -14.17
CA ARG A 631 -5.94 -48.10 -13.75
C ARG A 631 -7.40 -47.72 -13.57
N ARG A 632 -7.69 -46.50 -13.12
CA ARG A 632 -9.05 -46.08 -12.72
C ARG A 632 -9.20 -44.56 -12.74
N THR A 633 -10.45 -44.12 -12.61
CA THR A 633 -10.81 -42.74 -12.29
C THR A 633 -11.34 -42.68 -10.86
N LEU A 634 -10.93 -41.66 -10.12
CA LEU A 634 -11.33 -41.41 -8.74
C LEU A 634 -11.96 -40.01 -8.67
N ASP A 635 -13.23 -39.94 -8.31
CA ASP A 635 -13.89 -38.68 -7.98
C ASP A 635 -13.81 -38.47 -6.46
N VAL A 636 -13.14 -37.39 -6.08
CA VAL A 636 -12.77 -37.07 -4.72
C VAL A 636 -13.64 -35.93 -4.21
N GLU A 637 -14.42 -36.22 -3.18
CA GLU A 637 -15.11 -35.21 -2.40
C GLU A 637 -14.14 -34.49 -1.46
N ILE A 638 -14.31 -33.17 -1.36
CA ILE A 638 -13.48 -32.30 -0.54
C ILE A 638 -14.21 -31.96 0.75
N GLY A 639 -13.60 -32.29 1.88
CA GLY A 639 -14.14 -32.05 3.21
C GLY A 639 -13.19 -32.51 4.32
N GLY A 640 -13.72 -32.58 5.53
CA GLY A 640 -12.97 -32.98 6.73
C GLY A 640 -12.39 -31.81 7.51
N ALA A 641 -11.54 -32.12 8.50
CA ALA A 641 -10.90 -31.16 9.41
C ALA A 641 -9.73 -30.40 8.76
N ILE A 642 -9.95 -29.84 7.56
CA ILE A 642 -8.90 -29.30 6.69
C ILE A 642 -8.07 -28.18 7.35
N SER A 643 -8.72 -27.30 8.09
CA SER A 643 -8.07 -26.19 8.81
C SER A 643 -7.16 -26.70 9.93
N ALA A 644 -7.59 -27.73 10.66
CA ALA A 644 -6.80 -28.33 11.72
C ALA A 644 -5.57 -29.06 11.18
N ARG A 645 -5.74 -29.82 10.08
CA ARG A 645 -4.63 -30.52 9.40
C ARG A 645 -3.57 -29.55 8.89
N MET A 646 -4.00 -28.49 8.22
CA MET A 646 -3.09 -27.45 7.71
C MET A 646 -2.38 -26.71 8.83
N LEU A 647 -3.10 -26.37 9.90
CA LEU A 647 -2.52 -25.69 11.06
C LEU A 647 -1.49 -26.57 11.77
N ALA A 648 -1.78 -27.85 11.95
CA ALA A 648 -0.83 -28.82 12.50
C ALA A 648 0.42 -28.97 11.62
N ALA A 649 0.26 -29.04 10.29
CA ALA A 649 1.37 -29.08 9.35
C ALA A 649 2.21 -27.79 9.41
N ALA A 650 1.57 -26.62 9.47
CA ALA A 650 2.25 -25.34 9.60
C ALA A 650 3.07 -25.26 10.90
N LEU A 651 2.51 -25.72 12.02
CA LEU A 651 3.22 -25.76 13.30
C LEU A 651 4.41 -26.75 13.27
N ASP A 652 4.25 -27.95 12.69
CA ASP A 652 5.36 -28.91 12.56
C ASP A 652 6.48 -28.37 11.67
N VAL A 653 6.12 -27.75 10.54
CA VAL A 653 7.09 -27.14 9.63
C VAL A 653 7.79 -25.96 10.30
N LEU A 654 7.08 -25.07 10.98
CA LEU A 654 7.64 -23.79 11.41
C LEU A 654 8.32 -23.85 12.79
N THR A 655 7.91 -24.74 13.69
CA THR A 655 8.44 -24.78 15.06
C THR A 655 9.91 -25.25 15.09
N PRO A 656 10.85 -24.45 15.62
CA PRO A 656 12.24 -24.87 15.78
C PRO A 656 12.37 -26.09 16.71
N GLY A 657 12.98 -27.17 16.22
CA GLY A 657 13.10 -28.44 16.95
C GLY A 657 11.93 -29.41 16.75
N GLY A 658 10.90 -29.02 15.97
CA GLY A 658 9.71 -29.81 15.68
C GLY A 658 8.59 -29.56 16.68
N TYR A 659 7.35 -29.61 16.20
CA TYR A 659 6.17 -29.50 17.06
C TYR A 659 5.84 -30.87 17.68
N PRO A 660 5.66 -30.99 19.02
CA PRO A 660 5.28 -32.24 19.64
C PRO A 660 3.98 -32.77 19.05
N ARG A 661 3.98 -34.02 18.59
CA ARG A 661 2.84 -34.67 17.93
C ARG A 661 1.71 -34.93 18.92
N LEU A 662 0.90 -33.93 19.17
CA LEU A 662 -0.22 -33.99 20.11
C LEU A 662 -1.58 -34.12 19.42
N TRP A 663 -1.61 -34.13 18.08
CA TRP A 663 -2.85 -34.22 17.31
C TRP A 663 -2.94 -35.51 16.49
N SER A 664 -3.94 -36.33 16.81
CA SER A 664 -4.39 -37.47 16.02
C SER A 664 -5.83 -37.21 15.57
N ALA A 665 -6.03 -36.81 14.31
CA ALA A 665 -7.37 -36.91 13.73
C ALA A 665 -7.79 -38.39 13.69
N SER A 666 -9.08 -38.64 13.93
CA SER A 666 -9.68 -39.97 13.80
C SER A 666 -9.48 -40.53 12.38
N GLU A 667 -8.89 -41.74 12.34
CA GLU A 667 -9.00 -42.80 11.33
C GLU A 667 -8.63 -42.58 9.85
N ALA A 668 -8.42 -41.35 9.36
CA ALA A 668 -7.90 -41.13 8.00
C ALA A 668 -6.42 -40.72 8.02
N GLY A 669 -5.52 -41.73 8.03
CA GLY A 669 -4.08 -41.63 7.72
C GLY A 669 -3.35 -40.39 8.22
N SER A 670 -2.65 -40.49 9.36
CA SER A 670 -2.02 -39.34 10.03
C SER A 670 -1.16 -38.48 9.08
N VAL A 671 -1.54 -37.21 8.92
CA VAL A 671 -0.83 -36.21 8.12
C VAL A 671 0.46 -35.74 8.81
N SER A 672 0.70 -36.12 10.07
CA SER A 672 1.90 -35.79 10.84
C SER A 672 2.92 -36.95 10.87
N GLY A 673 3.60 -37.19 9.74
CA GLY A 673 4.67 -38.17 9.61
C GLY A 673 5.68 -37.85 8.50
N ARG A 674 6.90 -38.39 8.55
CA ARG A 674 7.86 -38.27 7.43
C ARG A 674 7.33 -38.88 6.12
N SER A 675 6.34 -39.77 6.19
CA SER A 675 5.67 -40.40 5.06
C SER A 675 4.62 -39.52 4.37
N SER A 676 4.03 -38.53 5.07
CA SER A 676 2.94 -37.65 4.59
C SER A 676 3.40 -36.26 4.10
N ARG A 677 4.68 -35.91 4.26
CA ARG A 677 5.28 -34.66 3.73
C ARG A 677 5.17 -34.47 2.22
N PHE A 678 4.68 -35.47 1.49
CA PHE A 678 4.46 -35.34 0.06
C PHE A 678 3.36 -34.33 -0.29
N LEU A 679 2.50 -33.96 0.68
CA LEU A 679 1.44 -32.94 0.48
C LEU A 679 1.90 -31.53 0.82
N ASP A 680 2.90 -31.38 1.68
CA ASP A 680 3.39 -30.09 2.12
C ASP A 680 4.16 -29.42 0.98
N PRO A 681 3.68 -28.27 0.46
CA PRO A 681 4.37 -27.61 -0.63
C PRO A 681 5.74 -27.11 -0.19
N ASP A 682 6.75 -27.35 -1.02
CA ASP A 682 8.01 -26.62 -0.91
C ASP A 682 7.88 -25.21 -1.53
N GLN A 683 8.96 -24.42 -1.40
CA GLN A 683 9.00 -23.08 -1.98
C GLN A 683 8.75 -23.08 -3.49
N ALA A 684 9.34 -24.04 -4.22
CA ALA A 684 9.23 -24.08 -5.67
C ALA A 684 7.79 -24.41 -6.08
N GLU A 685 7.13 -25.31 -5.37
CA GLU A 685 5.73 -25.65 -5.63
C GLU A 685 4.81 -24.49 -5.29
N THR A 686 5.05 -23.78 -4.19
CA THR A 686 4.27 -22.58 -3.85
C THR A 686 4.42 -21.49 -4.92
N LEU A 687 5.64 -21.27 -5.43
CA LEU A 687 5.88 -20.34 -6.55
C LEU A 687 5.14 -20.78 -7.81
N GLU A 688 5.07 -22.07 -8.07
CA GLU A 688 4.38 -22.62 -9.24
C GLU A 688 2.85 -22.53 -9.13
N VAL A 689 2.29 -22.66 -7.92
CA VAL A 689 0.86 -22.37 -7.64
C VAL A 689 0.54 -20.92 -8.00
N ILE A 690 1.36 -19.97 -7.56
CA ILE A 690 1.15 -18.55 -7.87
C ILE A 690 1.37 -18.29 -9.37
N GLY A 691 2.40 -18.91 -9.96
CA GLY A 691 2.72 -18.81 -11.38
C GLY A 691 1.60 -19.33 -12.28
N LEU A 692 0.94 -20.41 -11.90
CA LEU A 692 -0.23 -20.94 -12.62
C LEU A 692 -1.34 -19.88 -12.74
N LEU A 693 -1.69 -19.26 -11.62
CA LEU A 693 -2.79 -18.29 -11.57
C LEU A 693 -2.40 -16.98 -12.26
N ASP A 694 -1.17 -16.52 -12.09
CA ASP A 694 -0.64 -15.33 -12.79
C ASP A 694 -0.59 -15.56 -14.31
N ALA A 695 -0.19 -16.77 -14.74
CA ALA A 695 -0.25 -17.16 -16.15
C ALA A 695 -1.69 -17.26 -16.67
N ALA A 696 -2.63 -17.74 -15.86
CA ALA A 696 -4.05 -17.77 -16.23
C ALA A 696 -4.63 -16.35 -16.42
N GLU A 697 -4.32 -15.40 -15.52
CA GLU A 697 -4.71 -13.99 -15.68
C GLU A 697 -4.21 -13.40 -17.00
N ARG A 698 -2.92 -13.60 -17.30
CA ARG A 698 -2.30 -13.13 -18.54
C ARG A 698 -2.93 -13.81 -19.76
N ALA A 699 -3.16 -15.12 -19.71
CA ALA A 699 -3.73 -15.89 -20.82
C ALA A 699 -5.15 -15.44 -21.14
N PHE A 700 -5.95 -15.22 -20.09
CA PHE A 700 -7.31 -14.71 -20.20
C PHE A 700 -7.33 -13.30 -20.80
N ALA A 701 -6.48 -12.39 -20.32
CA ALA A 701 -6.40 -11.03 -20.83
C ALA A 701 -5.95 -10.96 -22.30
N ALA A 702 -5.07 -11.87 -22.72
CA ALA A 702 -4.54 -11.91 -24.08
C ALA A 702 -5.38 -12.72 -25.07
N GLY A 703 -6.36 -13.52 -24.59
CA GLY A 703 -7.15 -14.42 -25.42
C GLY A 703 -6.33 -15.51 -26.13
N GLN A 704 -5.16 -15.86 -25.60
CA GLN A 704 -4.23 -16.82 -26.21
C GLN A 704 -3.47 -17.63 -25.16
N LYS A 705 -2.87 -18.75 -25.61
CA LYS A 705 -2.00 -19.61 -24.81
C LYS A 705 -0.74 -18.87 -24.35
N ILE A 706 -0.38 -19.00 -23.08
CA ILE A 706 0.81 -18.38 -22.50
C ILE A 706 1.71 -19.42 -21.82
N ALA A 707 3.03 -19.19 -21.88
CA ALA A 707 4.01 -19.95 -21.11
C ALA A 707 3.91 -19.56 -19.62
N ALA A 708 3.81 -20.58 -18.77
CA ALA A 708 3.58 -20.38 -17.33
C ALA A 708 4.75 -19.65 -16.67
#